data_AF-A0A8G2ISC2-F1
#
_entry.id   AF-A0A8G2ISC2-F1
#
_cell.length_a   1.000
_cell.length_b   1.000
_cell.length_c   1.000
_cell.angle_alpha   90.00
_cell.angle_beta   90.00
_cell.angle_gamma   90.00
#
_symmetry.space_group_name_H-M   'P 1'
#
loop_
_entity.id
_entity.type
_entity.pdbx_description
1 polymer ?
#
loop_
_entity_poly.entity_id
_entity_poly.type
_entity_poly.pdbx_seq_one_letter_code
_entity_poly.pdbx_strand_id
1 'polypeptide(L)'
;MLSHALRFPLHSMFIHPLKSGTPQSVETLNVFLDGIELDRRLMVVDGNYRFLTAREMPELLAVRCVVIEGGYVFFAPGMSPIEIGRTAIEGADATVWQDTVKAGSFGRNIDDWLSSYLKRQARLVSMTEETRRPLRMTPGRSYTFADTGPVLLTSQASLDELNERLDTPITMQQFRPNIVVRTTIAWEEDHWDRIRIGEVEFDVGTACDRCAMITINPATRLRSPIAEPLKTLTTYRKVENNHVYFGLYLVPRNTGRVFLSDELEVTKYKAKPHFVNVVPPAPRLIRTDLLESHGISTEPARVKKLALQCVAVLDEPSDVKTFRFRTEPAQPMRYFAGQFINIEIPHPDGKTVRSYSLSSSPSRPHDLSISVKRVEGGAVSNWLHDNLGVGMRLNASGPVGHFHFLKRPGRKVLLLGAGSGMTPMISMLRWIVDQHVPTDVVLHQTARSRSGLLFAVEMAVLARVASIPVRISCNLTKDRECDPALQGRLDDEVLARICPDVDERIVFCCGPDPYRSAVRAMLGRRKNFNTTNFLEESFGGAAPAENAAAGARADLAADANISIGFPGADRSVTARTTDTLLTIIRAAGLEIASGCQAGLCGACKCKVVSGEWTLSPSNVDPDMSCLPDDEKAAGYVLACSCCPAGDMQIVLA
;
A
#
# COMPACT_ATOMS: atom_id res chain seq x y z
N MET A 1 -17.38 35.38 11.09
CA MET A 1 -16.59 34.58 12.07
C MET A 1 -15.12 34.77 11.71
N LEU A 2 -14.31 35.15 12.70
CA LEU A 2 -12.96 35.72 12.56
C LEU A 2 -12.07 34.89 11.61
N SER A 3 -11.67 35.49 10.48
CA SER A 3 -10.68 34.94 9.55
C SER A 3 -9.29 35.07 10.18
N HIS A 4 -8.93 34.15 11.07
CA HIS A 4 -7.53 34.03 11.46
C HIS A 4 -6.75 33.51 10.25
N ALA A 5 -5.83 34.32 9.73
CA ALA A 5 -4.88 33.89 8.73
C ALA A 5 -4.12 32.66 9.26
N LEU A 6 -4.14 31.55 8.51
CA LEU A 6 -3.42 30.36 8.92
C LEU A 6 -1.92 30.65 8.97
N ARG A 7 -1.28 30.17 10.04
CA ARG A 7 0.15 30.32 10.28
C ARG A 7 0.83 28.96 10.31
N PHE A 8 2.02 28.91 9.73
CA PHE A 8 2.79 27.67 9.57
C PHE A 8 4.24 27.91 10.02
N PRO A 9 4.75 27.14 10.99
CA PRO A 9 6.15 27.23 11.40
C PRO A 9 7.11 26.89 10.26
N LEU A 10 8.27 27.54 10.22
CA LEU A 10 9.34 27.10 9.32
C LEU A 10 9.96 25.79 9.84
N HIS A 11 10.28 24.87 8.93
CA HIS A 11 10.97 23.61 9.23
C HIS A 11 12.48 23.76 9.11
N SER A 12 12.93 24.36 8.00
CA SER A 12 14.35 24.53 7.68
C SER A 12 14.53 25.57 6.58
N MET A 13 15.67 26.25 6.56
CA MET A 13 16.05 27.18 5.50
C MET A 13 17.41 26.82 4.93
N PHE A 14 17.57 27.07 3.62
CA PHE A 14 18.77 26.75 2.88
C PHE A 14 19.17 27.85 1.89
N ILE A 15 20.49 28.04 1.76
CA ILE A 15 21.10 28.72 0.62
C ILE A 15 21.93 27.73 -0.18
N HIS A 16 22.07 27.99 -1.47
CA HIS A 16 22.85 27.16 -2.39
C HIS A 16 23.84 28.07 -3.13
N PRO A 17 24.98 28.43 -2.51
CA PRO A 17 25.86 29.46 -3.05
C PRO A 17 26.33 29.17 -4.49
N LEU A 18 26.64 27.90 -4.74
CA LEU A 18 26.96 27.36 -6.06
C LEU A 18 25.73 26.71 -6.69
N LYS A 19 25.39 27.11 -7.92
CA LYS A 19 24.38 26.42 -8.73
C LYS A 19 24.75 24.94 -8.89
N SER A 20 23.79 24.05 -8.60
CA SER A 20 24.00 22.59 -8.56
C SER A 20 24.92 22.07 -7.44
N GLY A 21 25.46 22.96 -6.58
CA GLY A 21 26.28 22.60 -5.42
C GLY A 21 25.48 22.05 -4.23
N THR A 22 26.20 21.65 -3.19
CA THR A 22 25.62 21.24 -1.89
C THR A 22 24.91 22.42 -1.21
N PRO A 23 23.70 22.23 -0.64
CA PRO A 23 23.02 23.27 0.13
C PRO A 23 23.74 23.54 1.47
N GLN A 24 23.52 24.74 2.00
CA GLN A 24 23.89 25.11 3.36
C GLN A 24 22.62 25.41 4.16
N SER A 25 22.50 24.81 5.35
CA SER A 25 21.44 25.17 6.29
C SER A 25 21.79 26.49 6.99
N VAL A 26 20.78 27.34 7.15
CA VAL A 26 20.92 28.66 7.78
C VAL A 26 19.74 28.93 8.70
N GLU A 27 19.98 29.74 9.74
CA GLU A 27 18.94 30.19 10.67
C GLU A 27 18.36 31.56 10.30
N THR A 28 19.01 32.27 9.37
CA THR A 28 18.57 33.59 8.89
C THR A 28 18.78 33.68 7.39
N LEU A 29 17.79 34.25 6.70
CA LEU A 29 17.87 34.62 5.29
C LEU A 29 17.76 36.14 5.17
N ASN A 30 18.74 36.76 4.52
CA ASN A 30 18.62 38.12 4.01
C ASN A 30 17.96 38.04 2.62
N VAL A 31 16.75 38.58 2.49
CA VAL A 31 15.94 38.52 1.27
C VAL A 31 15.93 39.90 0.61
N PHE A 32 16.35 39.95 -0.65
CA PHE A 32 16.32 41.12 -1.51
C PHE A 32 15.30 40.95 -2.63
N LEU A 33 15.03 42.02 -3.38
CA LEU A 33 14.13 41.96 -4.54
C LEU A 33 14.65 41.02 -5.65
N ASP A 34 15.94 40.76 -5.77
CA ASP A 34 16.49 39.83 -6.76
C ASP A 34 16.66 38.39 -6.23
N GLY A 35 16.36 38.16 -4.95
CA GLY A 35 16.38 36.84 -4.29
C GLY A 35 17.09 36.84 -2.94
N ILE A 36 17.44 35.65 -2.46
CA ILE A 36 18.15 35.48 -1.20
C ILE A 36 19.64 35.82 -1.38
N GLU A 37 20.22 36.48 -0.39
CA GLU A 37 21.65 36.77 -0.34
C GLU A 37 22.48 35.49 -0.54
N LEU A 38 23.54 35.59 -1.35
CA LEU A 38 24.46 34.48 -1.67
C LEU A 38 23.84 33.30 -2.45
N ASP A 39 22.52 33.20 -2.60
CA ASP A 39 21.87 32.04 -3.22
C ASP A 39 22.05 32.01 -4.76
N ARG A 40 22.70 30.96 -5.25
CA ARG A 40 23.06 30.74 -6.67
C ARG A 40 23.73 31.97 -7.31
N ARG A 41 24.63 32.63 -6.57
CA ARG A 41 25.49 33.72 -7.10
C ARG A 41 26.71 33.20 -7.84
N LEU A 42 27.04 31.93 -7.68
CA LEU A 42 28.14 31.25 -8.36
C LEU A 42 27.62 30.13 -9.26
N MET A 43 28.33 29.85 -10.34
CA MET A 43 27.99 28.80 -11.29
C MET A 43 29.26 28.20 -11.92
N VAL A 44 29.21 26.92 -12.26
CA VAL A 44 30.27 26.28 -13.05
C VAL A 44 29.90 26.31 -14.53
N VAL A 45 30.84 26.67 -15.39
CA VAL A 45 30.70 26.64 -16.86
C VAL A 45 31.76 25.76 -17.50
N ASP A 46 31.53 25.29 -18.71
CA ASP A 46 32.52 24.56 -19.49
C ASP A 46 33.50 25.49 -20.23
N GLY A 47 34.40 24.91 -21.05
CA GLY A 47 35.36 25.65 -21.86
C GLY A 47 34.76 26.66 -22.85
N ASN A 48 33.49 26.47 -23.22
CA ASN A 48 32.72 27.34 -24.11
C ASN A 48 31.78 28.28 -23.33
N TYR A 49 31.99 28.44 -22.01
CA TYR A 49 31.17 29.26 -21.12
C TYR A 49 29.69 28.88 -21.06
N ARG A 50 29.36 27.60 -21.35
CA ARG A 50 28.02 27.05 -21.14
C ARG A 50 27.90 26.51 -19.72
N PHE A 51 26.83 26.86 -19.03
CA PHE A 51 26.59 26.37 -17.67
C PHE A 51 26.55 24.84 -17.58
N LEU A 52 27.22 24.29 -16.57
CA LEU A 52 27.12 22.89 -16.19
C LEU A 52 26.09 22.72 -15.08
N THR A 53 25.28 21.67 -15.16
CA THR A 53 24.28 21.35 -14.13
C THR A 53 24.47 19.96 -13.56
N ALA A 54 23.91 19.71 -12.38
CA ALA A 54 23.89 18.36 -11.81
C ALA A 54 23.17 17.32 -12.69
N ARG A 55 22.35 17.76 -13.66
CA ARG A 55 21.72 16.83 -14.62
C ARG A 55 22.77 16.16 -15.51
N GLU A 56 23.79 16.92 -15.88
CA GLU A 56 24.89 16.50 -16.75
C GLU A 56 26.08 15.97 -15.93
N MET A 57 26.38 16.63 -14.81
CA MET A 57 27.51 16.34 -13.92
C MET A 57 27.02 16.19 -12.47
N PRO A 58 26.45 15.03 -12.08
CA PRO A 58 25.94 14.78 -10.73
C PRO A 58 26.94 15.07 -9.60
N GLU A 59 28.24 14.97 -9.89
CA GLU A 59 29.37 15.25 -8.98
C GLU A 59 29.30 16.66 -8.40
N LEU A 60 28.72 17.62 -9.13
CA LEU A 60 28.50 18.99 -8.63
C LEU A 60 27.70 19.01 -7.32
N LEU A 61 26.80 18.04 -7.09
CA LEU A 61 26.00 17.96 -5.85
C LEU A 61 26.86 17.76 -4.59
N ALA A 62 28.08 17.25 -4.74
CA ALA A 62 29.05 17.07 -3.65
C ALA A 62 30.04 18.24 -3.50
N VAL A 63 29.99 19.23 -4.39
CA VAL A 63 30.81 20.44 -4.27
C VAL A 63 30.16 21.39 -3.27
N ARG A 64 30.78 21.51 -2.09
CA ARG A 64 30.35 22.43 -1.04
C ARG A 64 31.15 23.72 -1.15
N CYS A 65 30.45 24.84 -1.30
CA CYS A 65 31.01 26.18 -1.25
C CYS A 65 30.63 26.80 0.09
N VAL A 66 31.60 27.19 0.91
CA VAL A 66 31.43 27.90 2.19
C VAL A 66 31.80 29.36 2.02
N VAL A 67 30.92 30.27 2.43
CA VAL A 67 31.19 31.70 2.38
C VAL A 67 31.91 32.11 3.66
N ILE A 68 33.03 32.80 3.52
CA ILE A 68 33.84 33.35 4.61
C ILE A 68 33.97 34.87 4.42
N GLU A 69 34.49 35.57 5.42
CA GLU A 69 34.62 37.03 5.40
C GLU A 69 35.38 37.54 4.16
N GLY A 70 36.48 36.88 3.79
CA GLY A 70 37.32 37.26 2.65
C GLY A 70 36.91 36.69 1.28
N GLY A 71 35.93 35.78 1.22
CA GLY A 71 35.60 35.06 -0.02
C GLY A 71 34.91 33.72 0.17
N TYR A 72 35.45 32.68 -0.45
CA TYR A 72 34.84 31.36 -0.53
C TYR A 72 35.85 30.23 -0.29
N VAL A 73 35.44 29.19 0.42
CA VAL A 73 36.19 27.93 0.55
C VAL A 73 35.40 26.81 -0.10
N PHE A 74 36.02 26.07 -1.02
CA PHE A 74 35.40 24.94 -1.70
C PHE A 74 35.94 23.61 -1.18
N PHE A 75 35.02 22.66 -1.03
CA PHE A 75 35.29 21.28 -0.64
C PHE A 75 34.66 20.35 -1.65
N ALA A 76 35.37 19.28 -2.00
CA ALA A 76 34.85 18.17 -2.78
C ALA A 76 35.51 16.85 -2.32
N PRO A 77 34.82 15.70 -2.42
CA PRO A 77 35.39 14.41 -2.06
C PRO A 77 36.73 14.14 -2.76
N GLY A 78 37.75 13.78 -1.97
CA GLY A 78 39.08 13.45 -2.50
C GLY A 78 39.93 14.64 -2.93
N MET A 79 39.49 15.88 -2.69
CA MET A 79 40.22 17.10 -3.04
C MET A 79 40.63 17.85 -1.76
N SER A 80 41.84 18.43 -1.74
CA SER A 80 42.22 19.41 -0.72
C SER A 80 41.32 20.65 -0.84
N PRO A 81 40.89 21.27 0.28
CA PRO A 81 40.11 22.50 0.23
C PRO A 81 40.85 23.62 -0.50
N ILE A 82 40.11 24.46 -1.22
CA ILE A 82 40.66 25.63 -1.91
C ILE A 82 39.93 26.89 -1.49
N GLU A 83 40.68 27.93 -1.15
CA GLU A 83 40.18 29.24 -0.79
C GLU A 83 40.38 30.23 -1.95
N ILE A 84 39.36 31.04 -2.22
CA ILE A 84 39.41 32.12 -3.20
C ILE A 84 38.83 33.40 -2.60
N GLY A 85 39.30 34.55 -3.08
CA GLY A 85 38.77 35.86 -2.69
C GLY A 85 37.35 36.12 -3.20
N ARG A 86 36.67 37.11 -2.62
CA ARG A 86 35.30 37.50 -2.99
C ARG A 86 35.21 38.20 -4.36
N THR A 87 36.25 38.92 -4.76
CA THR A 87 36.25 39.76 -5.96
C THR A 87 36.67 38.96 -7.19
N ALA A 88 35.79 38.92 -8.20
CA ALA A 88 36.13 38.39 -9.51
C ALA A 88 37.03 39.38 -10.28
N ILE A 89 37.93 38.85 -11.12
CA ILE A 89 39.05 39.59 -11.71
C ILE A 89 38.75 40.07 -13.14
N GLU A 90 37.97 39.30 -13.93
CA GLU A 90 37.64 39.59 -15.33
C GLU A 90 36.18 39.23 -15.64
N GLY A 91 35.54 39.95 -16.58
CA GLY A 91 34.19 39.65 -17.07
C GLY A 91 34.19 38.77 -18.31
N ALA A 92 33.52 37.61 -18.25
CA ALA A 92 33.26 36.72 -19.38
C ALA A 92 31.75 36.67 -19.71
N ASP A 93 31.41 36.40 -20.97
CA ASP A 93 30.02 36.13 -21.36
C ASP A 93 29.71 34.65 -21.12
N ALA A 94 28.76 34.37 -20.23
CA ALA A 94 28.30 33.02 -19.92
C ALA A 94 26.86 32.81 -20.41
N THR A 95 26.58 31.65 -20.98
CA THR A 95 25.23 31.28 -21.43
C THR A 95 24.53 30.44 -20.38
N VAL A 96 23.38 30.92 -19.90
CA VAL A 96 22.47 30.25 -18.97
C VAL A 96 21.13 30.05 -19.67
N TRP A 97 20.82 28.81 -20.04
CA TRP A 97 19.66 28.49 -20.88
C TRP A 97 19.67 29.28 -22.21
N GLN A 98 18.74 30.22 -22.38
CA GLN A 98 18.64 31.07 -23.57
C GLN A 98 19.26 32.47 -23.36
N ASP A 99 19.71 32.77 -22.13
CA ASP A 99 20.23 34.08 -21.76
C ASP A 99 21.77 34.07 -21.83
N THR A 100 22.38 35.11 -22.41
CA THR A 100 23.83 35.35 -22.30
C THR A 100 24.05 36.52 -21.35
N VAL A 101 24.86 36.32 -20.33
CA VAL A 101 25.06 37.28 -19.23
C VAL A 101 26.54 37.52 -18.96
N LYS A 102 26.88 38.75 -18.58
CA LYS A 102 28.20 39.08 -18.04
C LYS A 102 28.38 38.39 -16.69
N ALA A 103 29.51 37.71 -16.52
CA ALA A 103 29.86 36.97 -15.31
C ALA A 103 31.34 37.17 -14.97
N GLY A 104 31.66 37.23 -13.68
CA GLY A 104 33.02 37.41 -13.19
C GLY A 104 33.78 36.08 -13.15
N SER A 105 35.08 36.09 -13.43
CA SER A 105 35.99 34.94 -13.30
C SER A 105 36.92 35.05 -12.09
N PHE A 106 37.28 33.91 -11.49
CA PHE A 106 38.19 33.82 -10.35
C PHE A 106 39.59 33.31 -10.73
N GLY A 107 39.84 33.07 -12.03
CA GLY A 107 41.15 32.67 -12.54
C GLY A 107 41.46 31.17 -12.43
N ARG A 108 42.64 30.80 -12.92
CA ARG A 108 43.01 29.40 -13.22
C ARG A 108 43.02 28.46 -12.01
N ASN A 109 43.36 28.93 -10.81
CA ASN A 109 43.53 28.03 -9.66
C ASN A 109 42.26 27.26 -9.30
N ILE A 110 41.10 27.93 -9.27
CA ILE A 110 39.81 27.27 -8.99
C ILE A 110 39.26 26.53 -10.21
N ASP A 111 39.52 27.04 -11.41
CA ASP A 111 39.16 26.37 -12.67
C ASP A 111 39.87 25.00 -12.77
N ASP A 112 41.17 24.96 -12.47
CA ASP A 112 41.97 23.73 -12.49
C ASP A 112 41.54 22.76 -11.39
N TRP A 113 41.21 23.27 -10.21
CA TRP A 113 40.67 22.47 -9.10
C TRP A 113 39.32 21.83 -9.47
N LEU A 114 38.39 22.61 -10.01
CA LEU A 114 37.08 22.12 -10.48
C LEU A 114 37.25 21.14 -11.64
N SER A 115 38.12 21.46 -12.60
CA SER A 115 38.37 20.61 -13.76
C SER A 115 38.96 19.25 -13.36
N SER A 116 39.86 19.26 -12.37
CA SER A 116 40.47 18.05 -11.82
C SER A 116 39.47 17.15 -11.09
N TYR A 117 38.53 17.75 -10.35
CA TYR A 117 37.47 17.02 -9.65
C TYR A 117 36.43 16.45 -10.64
N LEU A 118 35.93 17.29 -11.55
CA LEU A 118 34.86 16.95 -12.49
C LEU A 118 35.34 16.14 -13.70
N LYS A 119 36.65 15.95 -13.86
CA LYS A 119 37.29 15.26 -15.01
C LYS A 119 36.84 15.83 -16.36
N ARG A 120 36.57 17.13 -16.40
CA ARG A 120 36.11 17.89 -17.55
C ARG A 120 36.54 19.34 -17.38
N GLN A 121 36.84 20.03 -18.48
CA GLN A 121 37.14 21.46 -18.41
C GLN A 121 35.97 22.22 -17.79
N ALA A 122 36.22 22.85 -16.65
CA ALA A 122 35.25 23.54 -15.83
C ALA A 122 35.85 24.85 -15.30
N ARG A 123 35.05 25.91 -15.29
CA ARG A 123 35.43 27.23 -14.79
C ARG A 123 34.41 27.74 -13.79
N LEU A 124 34.86 28.44 -12.76
CA LEU A 124 33.96 29.10 -11.82
C LEU A 124 33.64 30.51 -12.28
N VAL A 125 32.35 30.85 -12.34
CA VAL A 125 31.90 32.22 -12.60
C VAL A 125 30.97 32.74 -11.51
N SER A 126 30.98 34.05 -11.29
CA SER A 126 30.07 34.77 -10.38
C SER A 126 29.17 35.75 -11.12
N MET A 127 28.08 36.14 -10.47
CA MET A 127 27.38 37.36 -10.86
C MET A 127 28.25 38.60 -10.60
N THR A 128 28.06 39.62 -11.42
CA THR A 128 28.62 40.98 -11.27
C THR A 128 27.48 41.99 -11.23
N GLU A 129 27.80 43.27 -10.99
CA GLU A 129 26.82 44.36 -11.06
C GLU A 129 26.21 44.55 -12.46
N GLU A 130 26.84 44.01 -13.51
CA GLU A 130 26.35 44.04 -14.89
C GLU A 130 25.50 42.82 -15.25
N THR A 131 25.49 41.77 -14.42
CA THR A 131 24.67 40.58 -14.69
C THR A 131 23.20 40.98 -14.67
N ARG A 132 22.53 40.83 -15.82
CA ARG A 132 21.08 41.04 -15.96
C ARG A 132 20.46 39.74 -16.47
N ARG A 133 19.65 39.10 -15.63
CA ARG A 133 18.92 37.89 -16.00
C ARG A 133 17.43 38.08 -15.75
N PRO A 134 16.61 38.20 -16.80
CA PRO A 134 15.22 38.63 -16.67
C PRO A 134 14.37 37.61 -15.92
N LEU A 135 13.64 38.08 -14.91
CA LEU A 135 12.67 37.28 -14.18
C LEU A 135 11.36 37.19 -14.98
N ARG A 136 11.14 36.07 -15.66
CA ARG A 136 9.97 35.89 -16.57
C ARG A 136 8.61 36.12 -15.89
N MET A 137 8.49 35.76 -14.61
CA MET A 137 7.25 35.94 -13.83
C MET A 137 6.98 37.39 -13.39
N THR A 138 7.97 38.29 -13.50
CA THR A 138 7.79 39.70 -13.18
C THR A 138 8.65 40.55 -14.12
N PRO A 139 8.12 40.90 -15.31
CA PRO A 139 8.85 41.68 -16.30
C PRO A 139 9.49 42.95 -15.71
N GLY A 140 10.70 43.26 -16.15
CA GLY A 140 11.49 44.40 -15.66
C GLY A 140 12.35 44.10 -14.43
N ARG A 141 12.20 42.92 -13.79
CA ARG A 141 13.09 42.48 -12.70
C ARG A 141 14.15 41.52 -13.21
N SER A 142 15.28 41.48 -12.50
CA SER A 142 16.33 40.47 -12.68
C SER A 142 16.51 39.63 -11.42
N TYR A 143 17.12 38.46 -11.55
CA TYR A 143 17.40 37.54 -10.45
C TYR A 143 18.70 36.75 -10.69
N THR A 144 19.00 35.77 -9.82
CA THR A 144 20.27 35.05 -9.79
C THR A 144 20.41 33.95 -10.86
N PHE A 145 21.45 33.11 -10.77
CA PHE A 145 21.60 31.91 -11.62
C PHE A 145 20.63 30.77 -11.25
N ALA A 146 19.66 31.00 -10.34
CA ALA A 146 18.55 30.09 -10.07
C ALA A 146 17.74 29.77 -11.34
N ASP A 147 17.02 28.65 -11.43
CA ASP A 147 16.45 28.25 -12.73
C ASP A 147 15.27 29.10 -13.21
N THR A 148 14.30 29.37 -12.33
CA THR A 148 13.04 30.02 -12.72
C THR A 148 12.64 31.18 -11.81
N GLY A 149 12.80 31.04 -10.49
CA GLY A 149 12.36 32.03 -9.52
C GLY A 149 13.41 32.30 -8.43
N PRO A 150 13.28 33.42 -7.71
CA PRO A 150 14.30 33.90 -6.78
C PRO A 150 14.29 33.15 -5.43
N VAL A 151 13.15 32.57 -5.03
CA VAL A 151 13.01 31.77 -3.81
C VAL A 151 12.12 30.57 -4.11
N LEU A 152 12.52 29.37 -3.68
CA LEU A 152 11.72 28.15 -3.77
C LEU A 152 11.23 27.71 -2.39
N LEU A 153 9.92 27.55 -2.24
CA LEU A 153 9.27 27.07 -1.03
C LEU A 153 8.61 25.70 -1.25
N THR A 154 8.58 24.86 -0.22
CA THR A 154 7.76 23.64 -0.17
C THR A 154 7.41 23.27 1.27
N SER A 155 6.57 22.28 1.50
CA SER A 155 6.23 21.80 2.85
C SER A 155 6.82 20.43 3.16
N GLN A 156 7.10 20.19 4.46
CA GLN A 156 7.52 18.89 4.94
C GLN A 156 6.42 17.83 4.72
N ALA A 157 5.14 18.18 4.93
CA ALA A 157 4.03 17.26 4.72
C ALA A 157 3.89 16.79 3.27
N SER A 158 4.17 17.66 2.28
CA SER A 158 4.21 17.27 0.86
C SER A 158 5.33 16.27 0.55
N LEU A 159 6.53 16.45 1.15
CA LEU A 159 7.60 15.47 1.02
C LEU A 159 7.24 14.15 1.70
N ASP A 160 6.68 14.23 2.91
CA ASP A 160 6.24 13.05 3.65
C ASP A 160 5.25 12.28 2.78
N GLU A 161 4.20 12.93 2.25
CA GLU A 161 3.20 12.35 1.35
C GLU A 161 3.77 11.77 0.03
N LEU A 162 4.87 12.34 -0.48
CA LEU A 162 5.57 11.74 -1.61
C LEU A 162 6.36 10.50 -1.19
N ASN A 163 7.13 10.56 -0.09
CA ASN A 163 7.85 9.41 0.46
C ASN A 163 6.90 8.27 0.83
N GLU A 164 5.70 8.67 1.18
CA GLU A 164 4.53 7.86 1.40
C GLU A 164 4.09 7.08 0.12
N ARG A 165 4.52 7.45 -1.07
CA ARG A 165 4.23 6.77 -2.34
C ARG A 165 5.44 6.07 -2.96
N LEU A 166 6.60 6.09 -2.31
CA LEU A 166 7.87 5.56 -2.83
C LEU A 166 8.31 4.29 -2.10
N ASP A 167 8.87 3.32 -2.83
CA ASP A 167 9.47 2.12 -2.25
C ASP A 167 10.71 2.46 -1.40
N THR A 168 11.50 3.43 -1.88
CA THR A 168 12.68 3.96 -1.18
C THR A 168 12.45 5.44 -0.88
N PRO A 169 12.37 5.85 0.40
CA PRO A 169 12.23 7.24 0.77
C PRO A 169 13.38 8.11 0.27
N ILE A 170 13.04 9.35 -0.06
CA ILE A 170 13.95 10.39 -0.51
C ILE A 170 14.01 11.55 0.50
N THR A 171 14.98 12.44 0.30
CA THR A 171 15.15 13.61 1.16
C THR A 171 14.78 14.91 0.45
N MET A 172 14.50 15.95 1.24
CA MET A 172 14.17 17.27 0.72
C MET A 172 15.28 17.86 -0.17
N GLN A 173 16.52 17.40 -0.01
CA GLN A 173 17.66 17.87 -0.79
C GLN A 173 17.49 17.61 -2.30
N GLN A 174 16.69 16.62 -2.71
CA GLN A 174 16.38 16.39 -4.13
C GLN A 174 15.56 17.53 -4.75
N PHE A 175 14.73 18.21 -3.97
CA PHE A 175 13.88 19.31 -4.43
C PHE A 175 14.54 20.69 -4.32
N ARG A 176 15.66 20.77 -3.58
CA ARG A 176 16.52 21.96 -3.43
C ARG A 176 15.78 23.27 -3.06
N PRO A 177 14.80 23.24 -2.13
CA PRO A 177 14.13 24.46 -1.71
C PRO A 177 15.08 25.42 -0.97
N ASN A 178 14.65 26.68 -0.86
CA ASN A 178 15.24 27.65 0.05
C ASN A 178 14.51 27.65 1.39
N ILE A 179 13.19 27.49 1.38
CA ILE A 179 12.36 27.51 2.59
C ILE A 179 11.52 26.23 2.61
N VAL A 180 11.54 25.53 3.74
CA VAL A 180 10.64 24.40 4.01
C VAL A 180 9.77 24.78 5.19
N VAL A 181 8.47 24.57 5.08
CA VAL A 181 7.49 24.87 6.14
C VAL A 181 6.82 23.62 6.67
N ARG A 182 6.31 23.68 7.90
CA ARG A 182 5.51 22.61 8.52
C ARG A 182 4.04 22.90 8.30
N THR A 183 3.41 22.15 7.40
CA THR A 183 1.96 22.10 7.27
C THR A 183 1.43 20.83 7.92
N THR A 184 0.16 20.82 8.33
CA THR A 184 -0.52 19.62 8.83
C THR A 184 -1.12 18.78 7.70
N ILE A 185 -1.37 19.41 6.55
CA ILE A 185 -1.97 18.79 5.37
C ILE A 185 -0.92 18.87 4.24
N ALA A 186 -0.71 17.75 3.56
CA ALA A 186 0.13 17.69 2.37
C ALA A 186 -0.48 18.52 1.24
N TRP A 187 0.36 19.19 0.44
CA TRP A 187 -0.05 20.00 -0.70
C TRP A 187 -0.90 21.23 -0.34
N GLU A 188 -0.92 21.61 0.95
CA GLU A 188 -1.60 22.82 1.42
C GLU A 188 -1.05 24.07 0.72
N GLU A 189 0.25 24.08 0.42
CA GLU A 189 0.92 25.20 -0.23
C GLU A 189 0.33 25.55 -1.61
N ASP A 190 -0.26 24.59 -2.32
CA ASP A 190 -0.84 24.81 -3.66
C ASP A 190 -1.94 25.89 -3.66
N HIS A 191 -2.55 26.14 -2.51
CA HIS A 191 -3.60 27.15 -2.33
C HIS A 191 -3.08 28.55 -2.08
N TRP A 192 -1.77 28.78 -1.93
CA TRP A 192 -1.27 30.09 -1.50
C TRP A 192 -1.03 31.01 -2.70
N ASP A 193 -1.53 32.24 -2.59
CA ASP A 193 -1.37 33.31 -3.59
C ASP A 193 -0.45 34.42 -3.09
N ARG A 194 -0.57 34.76 -1.80
CA ARG A 194 0.33 35.71 -1.14
C ARG A 194 0.61 35.27 0.29
N ILE A 195 1.86 35.38 0.70
CA ILE A 195 2.32 34.98 2.03
C ILE A 195 3.22 36.06 2.62
N ARG A 196 3.38 36.02 3.94
CA ARG A 196 4.32 36.85 4.69
C ARG A 196 5.11 35.98 5.66
N ILE A 197 6.43 36.18 5.72
CA ILE A 197 7.30 35.48 6.68
C ILE A 197 8.16 36.55 7.35
N GLY A 198 8.02 36.69 8.67
CA GLY A 198 8.62 37.81 9.39
C GLY A 198 8.18 39.16 8.79
N GLU A 199 9.14 39.96 8.36
CA GLU A 199 8.92 41.27 7.72
C GLU A 199 8.79 41.22 6.18
N VAL A 200 8.98 40.06 5.56
CA VAL A 200 9.02 39.93 4.10
C VAL A 200 7.70 39.41 3.54
N GLU A 201 7.10 40.17 2.62
CA GLU A 201 5.96 39.75 1.83
C GLU A 201 6.41 39.10 0.51
N PHE A 202 5.72 38.04 0.11
CA PHE A 202 5.94 37.35 -1.14
C PHE A 202 4.64 37.18 -1.93
N ASP A 203 4.68 37.52 -3.22
CA ASP A 203 3.71 37.00 -4.18
C ASP A 203 4.12 35.57 -4.55
N VAL A 204 3.17 34.63 -4.53
CA VAL A 204 3.39 33.25 -4.98
C VAL A 204 3.26 33.24 -6.48
N GLY A 205 4.38 33.02 -7.18
CA GLY A 205 4.42 32.91 -8.64
C GLY A 205 3.85 31.57 -9.12
N THR A 206 4.62 30.89 -9.97
CA THR A 206 4.22 29.58 -10.50
C THR A 206 4.63 28.43 -9.57
N ALA A 207 3.92 27.32 -9.67
CA ALA A 207 4.41 26.06 -9.11
C ALA A 207 5.75 25.66 -9.77
N CYS A 208 6.59 24.95 -9.03
CA CYS A 208 7.88 24.48 -9.52
C CYS A 208 7.69 23.18 -10.30
N ASP A 209 7.84 23.25 -11.63
CA ASP A 209 7.92 22.09 -12.50
C ASP A 209 9.20 21.30 -12.23
N ARG A 210 9.05 20.01 -11.98
CA ARG A 210 10.14 19.13 -11.59
C ARG A 210 10.68 18.37 -12.80
N CYS A 211 11.99 18.49 -12.99
CA CYS A 211 12.72 17.81 -14.05
C CYS A 211 13.50 16.59 -13.52
N ALA A 212 14.16 15.88 -14.44
CA ALA A 212 14.99 14.71 -14.15
C ALA A 212 16.18 14.97 -13.19
N MET A 213 16.41 16.20 -12.71
CA MET A 213 17.38 16.48 -11.65
C MET A 213 16.97 15.80 -10.33
N ILE A 214 15.67 15.75 -10.01
CA ILE A 214 15.20 15.20 -8.74
C ILE A 214 15.40 13.68 -8.64
N THR A 215 15.70 13.01 -9.77
CA THR A 215 15.96 11.56 -9.81
C THR A 215 17.39 11.19 -9.49
N ILE A 216 18.24 12.18 -9.20
CA ILE A 216 19.62 11.98 -8.77
C ILE A 216 19.66 12.08 -7.24
N ASN A 217 20.16 11.04 -6.58
CA ASN A 217 20.35 11.07 -5.13
C ASN A 217 21.55 11.97 -4.78
N PRO A 218 21.40 13.06 -4.00
CA PRO A 218 22.49 14.00 -3.72
C PRO A 218 23.66 13.38 -2.95
N ALA A 219 23.41 12.38 -2.11
CA ALA A 219 24.45 11.72 -1.32
C ALA A 219 25.26 10.73 -2.16
N THR A 220 24.61 9.92 -3.00
CA THR A 220 25.30 8.90 -3.82
C THR A 220 25.71 9.41 -5.20
N ARG A 221 25.12 10.52 -5.66
CA ARG A 221 25.22 11.07 -7.03
C ARG A 221 24.71 10.11 -8.12
N LEU A 222 24.04 9.02 -7.73
CA LEU A 222 23.48 8.05 -8.65
C LEU A 222 22.08 8.48 -9.11
N ARG A 223 21.82 8.30 -10.40
CA ARG A 223 20.51 8.50 -11.00
C ARG A 223 19.65 7.26 -10.82
N SER A 224 18.39 7.44 -10.43
CA SER A 224 17.41 6.36 -10.34
C SER A 224 17.19 5.72 -11.73
N PRO A 225 17.34 4.39 -11.86
CA PRO A 225 17.15 3.69 -13.14
C PRO A 225 15.68 3.69 -13.60
N ILE A 226 14.75 3.88 -12.66
CA ILE A 226 13.30 3.90 -12.91
C ILE A 226 12.72 5.32 -12.83
N ALA A 227 13.58 6.34 -12.85
CA ALA A 227 13.21 7.76 -12.78
C ALA A 227 12.42 8.19 -11.53
N GLU A 228 12.58 7.51 -10.39
CA GLU A 228 12.01 7.97 -9.12
C GLU A 228 12.78 9.19 -8.57
N PRO A 229 12.10 10.14 -7.90
CA PRO A 229 10.67 10.16 -7.55
C PRO A 229 9.76 10.77 -8.65
N LEU A 230 10.33 11.18 -9.79
CA LEU A 230 9.59 11.91 -10.82
C LEU A 230 8.50 11.03 -11.44
N LYS A 231 8.78 9.73 -11.63
CA LYS A 231 7.81 8.73 -12.05
C LYS A 231 6.59 8.72 -11.13
N THR A 232 6.78 8.61 -9.82
CA THR A 232 5.66 8.62 -8.86
C THR A 232 4.91 9.96 -8.87
N LEU A 233 5.60 11.10 -8.85
CA LEU A 233 4.96 12.42 -8.93
C LEU A 233 4.10 12.57 -10.19
N THR A 234 4.52 12.01 -11.32
CA THR A 234 3.77 12.06 -12.58
C THR A 234 2.39 11.40 -12.46
N THR A 235 2.18 10.49 -11.51
CA THR A 235 0.91 9.78 -11.32
C THR A 235 -0.17 10.59 -10.60
N TYR A 236 0.16 11.74 -9.99
CA TYR A 236 -0.83 12.52 -9.23
C TYR A 236 -0.55 14.03 -9.14
N ARG A 237 0.64 14.47 -9.57
CA ARG A 237 1.08 15.88 -9.56
C ARG A 237 1.30 16.43 -10.96
N LYS A 238 0.91 15.69 -12.00
CA LYS A 238 0.97 16.12 -13.39
C LYS A 238 -0.21 17.03 -13.72
N VAL A 239 0.02 18.10 -14.48
CA VAL A 239 -1.03 18.99 -15.01
C VAL A 239 -1.17 18.85 -16.53
N GLU A 240 -2.20 19.46 -17.12
CA GLU A 240 -2.57 19.29 -18.55
C GLU A 240 -1.44 19.56 -19.55
N ASN A 241 -0.54 20.49 -19.26
CA ASN A 241 0.61 20.83 -20.10
C ASN A 241 1.84 19.93 -19.88
N ASN A 242 1.65 18.76 -19.27
CA ASN A 242 2.66 17.77 -18.92
C ASN A 242 3.70 18.18 -17.85
N HIS A 243 3.58 19.35 -17.24
CA HIS A 243 4.43 19.71 -16.10
C HIS A 243 4.04 18.90 -14.85
N VAL A 244 5.03 18.65 -13.98
CA VAL A 244 4.87 17.87 -12.75
C VAL A 244 5.26 18.75 -11.57
N TYR A 245 4.30 19.11 -10.73
CA TYR A 245 4.49 20.16 -9.73
C TYR A 245 4.82 19.63 -8.33
N PHE A 246 5.83 20.24 -7.71
CA PHE A 246 6.14 20.09 -6.29
C PHE A 246 6.75 21.39 -5.78
N GLY A 247 6.20 22.05 -4.76
CA GLY A 247 6.70 23.35 -4.28
C GLY A 247 6.41 24.55 -5.21
N LEU A 248 6.75 25.75 -4.74
CA LEU A 248 6.30 27.03 -5.28
C LEU A 248 7.45 28.03 -5.40
N TYR A 249 7.47 28.80 -6.49
CA TYR A 249 8.34 29.97 -6.58
C TYR A 249 7.70 31.17 -5.91
N LEU A 250 8.47 31.86 -5.08
CA LEU A 250 8.07 33.08 -4.39
C LEU A 250 8.82 34.28 -4.98
N VAL A 251 8.15 35.42 -5.08
CA VAL A 251 8.72 36.69 -5.52
C VAL A 251 8.63 37.70 -4.37
N PRO A 252 9.78 38.16 -3.83
CA PRO A 252 9.79 39.16 -2.75
C PRO A 252 9.18 40.49 -3.21
N ARG A 253 8.35 41.10 -2.36
CA ARG A 253 7.78 42.44 -2.59
C ARG A 253 8.59 43.54 -1.91
N ASN A 254 9.31 43.19 -0.86
CA ASN A 254 10.21 44.07 -0.11
C ASN A 254 11.51 43.32 0.24
N THR A 255 12.50 44.08 0.70
CA THR A 255 13.73 43.54 1.28
C THR A 255 13.55 43.38 2.78
N GLY A 256 14.17 42.36 3.38
CA GLY A 256 14.13 42.13 4.82
C GLY A 256 14.76 40.81 5.23
N ARG A 257 14.64 40.47 6.51
CA ARG A 257 15.18 39.26 7.12
C ARG A 257 14.07 38.27 7.47
N VAL A 258 14.36 37.00 7.25
CA VAL A 258 13.54 35.87 7.68
C VAL A 258 14.36 35.01 8.63
N PHE A 259 13.83 34.76 9.82
CA PHE A 259 14.46 33.90 10.82
C PHE A 259 13.79 32.52 10.84
N LEU A 260 14.53 31.46 11.18
CA LEU A 260 13.96 30.12 11.28
C LEU A 260 12.84 30.03 12.33
N SER A 261 12.88 30.89 13.34
CA SER A 261 11.86 31.03 14.39
C SER A 261 10.59 31.74 13.92
N ASP A 262 10.57 32.35 12.73
CA ASP A 262 9.38 33.00 12.21
C ASP A 262 8.31 31.98 11.80
N GLU A 263 7.10 32.49 11.60
CA GLU A 263 6.00 31.73 11.01
C GLU A 263 5.63 32.33 9.66
N LEU A 264 5.24 31.47 8.73
CA LEU A 264 4.61 31.85 7.47
C LEU A 264 3.13 32.13 7.73
N GLU A 265 2.68 33.33 7.40
CA GLU A 265 1.27 33.73 7.38
C GLU A 265 0.74 33.76 5.94
N VAL A 266 -0.37 33.08 5.68
CA VAL A 266 -1.05 33.15 4.37
C VAL A 266 -2.00 34.34 4.36
N THR A 267 -1.72 35.32 3.50
CA THR A 267 -2.49 36.57 3.41
C THR A 267 -3.50 36.54 2.26
N LYS A 268 -3.31 35.67 1.27
CA LYS A 268 -4.25 35.46 0.17
C LYS A 268 -4.16 34.04 -0.38
N TYR A 269 -5.31 33.47 -0.71
CA TYR A 269 -5.44 32.13 -1.28
C TYR A 269 -5.85 32.17 -2.77
N LYS A 270 -5.54 31.09 -3.48
CA LYS A 270 -5.94 30.78 -4.86
C LYS A 270 -6.52 29.37 -4.98
N ALA A 271 -7.16 29.11 -6.12
CA ALA A 271 -7.62 27.78 -6.47
C ALA A 271 -6.42 26.83 -6.68
N LYS A 272 -6.62 25.56 -6.31
CA LYS A 272 -5.64 24.50 -6.56
C LYS A 272 -5.44 24.28 -8.07
N PRO A 273 -4.23 23.92 -8.51
CA PRO A 273 -4.02 23.45 -9.87
C PRO A 273 -4.89 22.22 -10.17
N HIS A 274 -5.35 22.09 -11.40
CA HIS A 274 -6.02 20.88 -11.86
C HIS A 274 -4.97 19.82 -12.23
N PHE A 275 -4.92 18.73 -11.46
CA PHE A 275 -4.02 17.61 -11.72
C PHE A 275 -4.73 16.55 -12.58
N VAL A 276 -4.02 16.07 -13.60
CA VAL A 276 -4.49 15.01 -14.51
C VAL A 276 -4.03 13.65 -14.03
N ASN A 277 -4.80 12.61 -14.36
CA ASN A 277 -4.49 11.21 -14.06
C ASN A 277 -4.26 10.92 -12.56
N VAL A 278 -4.93 11.62 -11.64
CA VAL A 278 -4.75 11.43 -10.19
C VAL A 278 -5.07 9.99 -9.80
N VAL A 279 -4.03 9.18 -9.67
CA VAL A 279 -4.12 7.86 -9.08
C VAL A 279 -4.14 8.05 -7.55
N PRO A 280 -5.18 7.58 -6.84
CA PRO A 280 -5.18 7.56 -5.38
C PRO A 280 -3.93 6.84 -4.87
N PRO A 281 -3.38 7.24 -3.71
CA PRO A 281 -2.26 6.51 -3.13
C PRO A 281 -2.67 5.04 -2.94
N ALA A 282 -1.84 4.11 -3.42
CA ALA A 282 -2.04 2.70 -3.12
C ALA A 282 -2.05 2.51 -1.58
N PRO A 283 -2.96 1.70 -1.01
CA PRO A 283 -2.99 1.42 0.42
C PRO A 283 -1.61 0.96 0.87
N ARG A 284 -0.99 1.68 1.81
CA ARG A 284 0.36 1.35 2.24
C ARG A 284 0.38 0.06 3.00
N LEU A 285 1.25 -0.83 2.53
CA LEU A 285 1.62 -2.00 3.27
C LEU A 285 2.49 -1.60 4.48
N ILE A 286 2.31 -2.27 5.61
CA ILE A 286 3.25 -2.22 6.72
C ILE A 286 4.49 -2.98 6.28
N ARG A 287 5.67 -2.39 6.42
CA ARG A 287 6.92 -3.08 6.05
C ARG A 287 7.10 -4.33 6.93
N THR A 288 7.57 -5.42 6.35
CA THR A 288 7.75 -6.69 7.05
C THR A 288 8.78 -6.61 8.17
N ASP A 289 9.83 -5.79 8.04
CA ASP A 289 10.83 -5.56 9.07
C ASP A 289 10.29 -4.75 10.28
N LEU A 290 9.28 -3.90 10.05
CA LEU A 290 8.53 -3.27 11.15
C LEU A 290 7.73 -4.32 11.93
N LEU A 291 7.21 -5.36 11.28
CA LEU A 291 6.53 -6.46 11.96
C LEU A 291 7.54 -7.34 12.73
N GLU A 292 8.68 -7.66 12.11
CA GLU A 292 9.75 -8.45 12.74
C GLU A 292 10.36 -7.75 13.96
N SER A 293 10.56 -6.42 13.90
CA SER A 293 11.03 -5.62 15.04
C SER A 293 10.03 -5.52 16.19
N HIS A 294 8.74 -5.79 15.95
CA HIS A 294 7.72 -5.98 16.98
C HIS A 294 7.62 -7.46 17.45
N GLY A 295 8.56 -8.32 17.04
CA GLY A 295 8.61 -9.73 17.44
C GLY A 295 7.65 -10.64 16.68
N ILE A 296 7.07 -10.17 15.56
CA ILE A 296 6.07 -10.92 14.79
C ILE A 296 6.78 -11.84 13.79
N SER A 297 6.66 -13.15 14.02
CA SER A 297 7.18 -14.21 13.12
C SER A 297 6.45 -14.20 11.77
N THR A 298 7.20 -14.16 10.68
CA THR A 298 6.70 -14.17 9.29
C THR A 298 6.68 -15.57 8.65
N GLU A 299 7.11 -16.61 9.38
CA GLU A 299 7.06 -18.00 8.91
C GLU A 299 5.91 -18.80 9.53
N PRO A 300 5.06 -19.46 8.72
CA PRO A 300 4.01 -20.35 9.21
C PRO A 300 4.59 -21.72 9.59
N ALA A 301 4.11 -22.31 10.69
CA ALA A 301 4.38 -23.72 10.98
C ALA A 301 3.29 -24.58 10.33
N ARG A 302 3.61 -25.34 9.28
CA ARG A 302 2.68 -26.31 8.70
C ARG A 302 2.80 -27.64 9.45
N VAL A 303 1.77 -28.00 10.21
CA VAL A 303 1.76 -29.28 10.94
C VAL A 303 0.94 -30.31 10.16
N LYS A 304 1.58 -31.42 9.79
CA LYS A 304 0.96 -32.50 9.02
C LYS A 304 -0.17 -33.21 9.80
N LYS A 305 -0.05 -33.30 11.13
CA LYS A 305 -1.06 -33.92 12.01
C LYS A 305 -1.04 -33.30 13.40
N LEU A 306 -2.19 -32.84 13.86
CA LEU A 306 -2.45 -32.23 15.17
C LEU A 306 -3.51 -33.07 15.89
N ALA A 307 -3.30 -33.40 17.16
CA ALA A 307 -4.39 -33.87 18.02
C ALA A 307 -4.92 -32.68 18.82
N LEU A 308 -6.24 -32.50 18.81
CA LEU A 308 -6.93 -31.43 19.52
C LEU A 308 -7.83 -32.03 20.59
N GLN A 309 -7.72 -31.54 21.82
CA GLN A 309 -8.68 -31.84 22.89
C GLN A 309 -9.61 -30.65 23.08
N CYS A 310 -10.92 -30.87 22.99
CA CYS A 310 -11.93 -29.86 23.29
C CYS A 310 -11.90 -29.52 24.78
N VAL A 311 -11.68 -28.26 25.12
CA VAL A 311 -11.57 -27.79 26.51
C VAL A 311 -12.73 -26.89 26.93
N ALA A 312 -13.47 -26.32 25.97
CA ALA A 312 -14.67 -25.56 26.24
C ALA A 312 -15.61 -25.56 25.03
N VAL A 313 -16.92 -25.48 25.31
CA VAL A 313 -17.97 -25.24 24.33
C VAL A 313 -18.76 -24.04 24.80
N LEU A 314 -18.86 -23.00 23.97
CA LEU A 314 -19.62 -21.78 24.27
C LEU A 314 -20.77 -21.66 23.27
N ASP A 315 -21.97 -21.42 23.78
CA ASP A 315 -23.11 -21.06 22.97
C ASP A 315 -23.00 -19.60 22.51
N GLU A 316 -23.04 -19.41 21.20
CA GLU A 316 -23.02 -18.11 20.55
C GLU A 316 -24.41 -17.83 19.92
N PRO A 317 -24.74 -16.57 19.60
CA PRO A 317 -26.02 -16.25 18.98
C PRO A 317 -26.21 -16.91 17.60
N SER A 318 -27.48 -17.11 17.18
CA SER A 318 -27.87 -17.65 15.86
C SER A 318 -27.33 -19.03 15.50
N ASP A 319 -27.54 -19.99 16.39
CA ASP A 319 -27.16 -21.40 16.20
C ASP A 319 -25.66 -21.58 15.91
N VAL A 320 -24.84 -20.76 16.56
CA VAL A 320 -23.38 -20.87 16.49
C VAL A 320 -22.88 -21.42 17.82
N LYS A 321 -21.89 -22.31 17.77
CA LYS A 321 -21.11 -22.72 18.95
C LYS A 321 -19.64 -22.43 18.70
N THR A 322 -18.96 -21.87 19.70
CA THR A 322 -17.50 -21.76 19.72
C THR A 322 -16.93 -22.96 20.47
N PHE A 323 -16.11 -23.74 19.80
CA PHE A 323 -15.36 -24.85 20.40
C PHE A 323 -13.92 -24.41 20.61
N ARG A 324 -13.43 -24.52 21.85
CA ARG A 324 -12.04 -24.23 22.19
C ARG A 324 -11.26 -25.52 22.36
N PHE A 325 -10.03 -25.52 21.89
CA PHE A 325 -9.15 -26.66 21.88
C PHE A 325 -7.79 -26.32 22.45
N ARG A 326 -7.18 -27.33 23.06
CA ARG A 326 -5.74 -27.40 23.32
C ARG A 326 -5.12 -28.47 22.43
N THR A 327 -3.89 -28.26 21.99
CA THR A 327 -3.11 -29.29 21.30
C THR A 327 -2.68 -30.40 22.26
N GLU A 328 -2.56 -31.63 21.77
CA GLU A 328 -1.97 -32.76 22.49
C GLU A 328 -0.77 -33.36 21.69
N PRO A 329 0.46 -33.37 22.25
CA PRO A 329 0.84 -32.73 23.51
C PRO A 329 0.65 -31.21 23.47
N ALA A 330 0.49 -30.60 24.64
CA ALA A 330 0.27 -29.16 24.76
C ALA A 330 1.47 -28.38 24.21
N GLN A 331 1.28 -27.76 23.05
CA GLN A 331 2.30 -27.01 22.33
C GLN A 331 1.70 -25.75 21.69
N PRO A 332 2.47 -24.65 21.62
CA PRO A 332 2.00 -23.42 21.01
C PRO A 332 1.79 -23.64 19.50
N MET A 333 0.64 -23.18 18.99
CA MET A 333 0.35 -23.19 17.56
C MET A 333 0.74 -21.85 16.93
N ARG A 334 1.60 -21.88 15.92
CA ARG A 334 2.01 -20.70 15.13
C ARG A 334 1.19 -20.63 13.85
N TYR A 335 0.40 -19.57 13.68
CA TYR A 335 -0.44 -19.33 12.52
C TYR A 335 -0.63 -17.83 12.27
N PHE A 336 -1.16 -17.46 11.11
CA PHE A 336 -1.52 -16.08 10.79
C PHE A 336 -3.01 -15.82 11.03
N ALA A 337 -3.33 -14.63 11.54
CA ALA A 337 -4.70 -14.25 11.86
C ALA A 337 -5.56 -14.24 10.59
N GLY A 338 -6.59 -15.09 10.56
CA GLY A 338 -7.43 -15.37 9.39
C GLY A 338 -7.29 -16.78 8.80
N GLN A 339 -6.21 -17.52 9.14
CA GLN A 339 -6.02 -18.90 8.68
C GLN A 339 -7.03 -19.89 9.26
N PHE A 340 -7.15 -21.05 8.61
CA PHE A 340 -8.01 -22.15 9.02
C PHE A 340 -7.23 -23.43 9.31
N ILE A 341 -7.88 -24.35 10.03
CA ILE A 341 -7.44 -25.73 10.21
C ILE A 341 -8.44 -26.68 9.57
N ASN A 342 -7.97 -27.86 9.16
CA ASN A 342 -8.81 -28.95 8.73
C ASN A 342 -9.05 -29.89 9.91
N ILE A 343 -10.29 -30.27 10.19
CA ILE A 343 -10.66 -31.16 11.29
C ILE A 343 -11.31 -32.40 10.71
N GLU A 344 -10.83 -33.56 11.13
CA GLU A 344 -11.42 -34.87 10.85
C GLU A 344 -12.56 -35.11 11.83
N ILE A 345 -13.79 -35.15 11.32
CA ILE A 345 -15.01 -35.25 12.12
C ILE A 345 -15.64 -36.63 11.88
N PRO A 346 -15.83 -37.42 12.94
CA PRO A 346 -16.59 -38.65 12.84
C PRO A 346 -18.08 -38.33 12.68
N HIS A 347 -18.77 -39.06 11.81
CA HIS A 347 -20.23 -39.00 11.66
C HIS A 347 -20.76 -40.41 11.31
N PRO A 348 -22.08 -40.68 11.37
CA PRO A 348 -22.63 -42.03 11.21
C PRO A 348 -22.14 -42.78 9.96
N ASP A 349 -21.94 -42.06 8.84
CA ASP A 349 -21.53 -42.64 7.55
C ASP A 349 -20.00 -42.64 7.33
N GLY A 350 -19.19 -42.51 8.39
CA GLY A 350 -17.73 -42.52 8.31
C GLY A 350 -17.03 -41.25 8.82
N LYS A 351 -15.92 -40.87 8.18
CA LYS A 351 -15.07 -39.74 8.60
C LYS A 351 -15.04 -38.67 7.52
N THR A 352 -15.33 -37.44 7.92
CA THR A 352 -15.39 -36.31 7.00
C THR A 352 -14.46 -35.20 7.46
N VAL A 353 -13.63 -34.68 6.55
CA VAL A 353 -12.75 -33.54 6.83
C VAL A 353 -13.46 -32.22 6.48
N ARG A 354 -13.43 -31.25 7.39
CA ARG A 354 -13.92 -29.88 7.14
C ARG A 354 -12.93 -28.83 7.57
N SER A 355 -12.93 -27.71 6.84
CA SER A 355 -12.08 -26.56 7.10
C SER A 355 -12.83 -25.55 7.97
N TYR A 356 -12.17 -25.07 9.02
CA TYR A 356 -12.72 -24.05 9.91
C TYR A 356 -11.69 -22.96 10.17
N SER A 357 -12.02 -21.73 9.81
CA SER A 357 -11.21 -20.56 10.15
C SER A 357 -11.09 -20.45 11.67
N LEU A 358 -9.87 -20.23 12.13
CA LEU A 358 -9.61 -20.04 13.54
C LEU A 358 -10.24 -18.70 13.95
N SER A 359 -11.19 -18.73 14.88
CA SER A 359 -11.71 -17.51 15.49
C SER A 359 -10.74 -16.96 16.54
N SER A 360 -9.88 -17.81 17.13
CA SER A 360 -8.85 -17.42 18.09
C SER A 360 -7.75 -16.54 17.48
N SER A 361 -6.99 -15.85 18.34
CA SER A 361 -5.86 -15.01 17.95
C SER A 361 -4.51 -15.74 18.05
N PRO A 362 -3.60 -15.63 17.07
CA PRO A 362 -2.27 -16.23 17.16
C PRO A 362 -1.38 -15.59 18.23
N SER A 363 -1.76 -14.45 18.80
CA SER A 363 -1.14 -13.90 20.03
C SER A 363 -1.38 -14.76 21.27
N ARG A 364 -2.30 -15.74 21.20
CA ARG A 364 -2.68 -16.65 22.28
C ARG A 364 -2.46 -18.10 21.83
N PRO A 365 -1.21 -18.54 21.63
CA PRO A 365 -0.87 -19.72 20.83
C PRO A 365 -1.31 -21.06 21.45
N HIS A 366 -1.79 -21.08 22.70
CA HIS A 366 -2.30 -22.28 23.36
C HIS A 366 -3.83 -22.39 23.36
N ASP A 367 -4.54 -21.38 22.83
CA ASP A 367 -6.00 -21.35 22.73
C ASP A 367 -6.41 -21.36 21.27
N LEU A 368 -6.83 -22.52 20.76
CA LEU A 368 -7.36 -22.66 19.41
C LEU A 368 -8.88 -22.68 19.48
N SER A 369 -9.53 -21.80 18.75
CA SER A 369 -10.99 -21.73 18.73
C SER A 369 -11.52 -21.75 17.30
N ILE A 370 -12.60 -22.48 17.07
CA ILE A 370 -13.42 -22.39 15.86
C ILE A 370 -14.85 -22.03 16.28
N SER A 371 -15.56 -21.27 15.46
CA SER A 371 -16.97 -20.95 15.71
C SER A 371 -17.82 -21.46 14.56
N VAL A 372 -18.67 -22.44 14.85
CA VAL A 372 -19.37 -23.25 13.86
C VAL A 372 -20.84 -22.92 13.89
N LYS A 373 -21.36 -22.43 12.77
CA LYS A 373 -22.79 -22.27 12.56
C LYS A 373 -23.44 -23.60 12.20
N ARG A 374 -24.55 -23.93 12.86
CA ARG A 374 -25.40 -25.06 12.50
C ARG A 374 -26.02 -24.82 11.12
N VAL A 375 -25.92 -25.82 10.25
CA VAL A 375 -26.50 -25.77 8.90
C VAL A 375 -27.62 -26.80 8.87
N GLU A 376 -28.82 -26.37 8.50
CA GLU A 376 -29.98 -27.26 8.36
C GLU A 376 -29.64 -28.41 7.38
N GLY A 377 -29.92 -29.65 7.79
CA GLY A 377 -29.58 -30.86 7.02
C GLY A 377 -28.07 -31.18 6.91
N GLY A 378 -27.17 -30.36 7.45
CA GLY A 378 -25.73 -30.56 7.32
C GLY A 378 -25.15 -31.62 8.27
N ALA A 379 -24.67 -32.76 7.76
CA ALA A 379 -24.17 -33.85 8.59
C ALA A 379 -23.11 -33.43 9.65
N VAL A 380 -22.13 -32.60 9.23
CA VAL A 380 -20.97 -32.29 10.08
C VAL A 380 -21.23 -31.20 11.12
N SER A 381 -21.88 -30.09 10.73
CA SER A 381 -22.15 -28.99 11.68
C SER A 381 -23.17 -29.40 12.73
N ASN A 382 -24.18 -30.21 12.38
CA ASN A 382 -25.09 -30.80 13.36
C ASN A 382 -24.36 -31.77 14.29
N TRP A 383 -23.49 -32.65 13.76
CA TRP A 383 -22.72 -33.56 14.62
C TRP A 383 -21.88 -32.81 15.65
N LEU A 384 -21.15 -31.77 15.24
CA LEU A 384 -20.36 -30.95 16.16
C LEU A 384 -21.24 -30.33 17.26
N HIS A 385 -22.40 -29.80 16.90
CA HIS A 385 -23.32 -29.17 17.85
C HIS A 385 -23.90 -30.14 18.87
N ASP A 386 -24.23 -31.35 18.42
CA ASP A 386 -24.96 -32.34 19.20
C ASP A 386 -24.02 -33.27 19.98
N ASN A 387 -22.78 -33.49 19.49
CA ASN A 387 -21.89 -34.52 20.01
C ASN A 387 -20.55 -34.00 20.52
N LEU A 388 -20.00 -32.89 20.01
CA LEU A 388 -18.68 -32.44 20.45
C LEU A 388 -18.76 -31.74 21.81
N GLY A 389 -18.12 -32.31 22.82
CA GLY A 389 -18.10 -31.80 24.20
C GLY A 389 -16.69 -31.77 24.80
N VAL A 390 -16.59 -31.19 26.00
CA VAL A 390 -15.33 -31.06 26.74
C VAL A 390 -14.71 -32.44 27.00
N GLY A 391 -13.40 -32.54 26.78
CA GLY A 391 -12.60 -33.76 26.94
C GLY A 391 -12.43 -34.60 25.66
N MET A 392 -13.28 -34.42 24.66
CA MET A 392 -13.19 -35.16 23.39
C MET A 392 -11.98 -34.75 22.56
N ARG A 393 -11.48 -35.72 21.77
CA ARG A 393 -10.32 -35.57 20.90
C ARG A 393 -10.71 -35.61 19.45
N LEU A 394 -10.14 -34.70 18.65
CA LEU A 394 -10.25 -34.67 17.20
C LEU A 394 -8.87 -34.59 16.57
N ASN A 395 -8.71 -35.22 15.40
CA ASN A 395 -7.53 -35.02 14.58
C ASN A 395 -7.72 -33.77 13.71
N ALA A 396 -6.64 -33.03 13.52
CA ALA A 396 -6.60 -31.87 12.65
C ALA A 396 -5.30 -31.81 11.84
N SER A 397 -5.29 -30.94 10.83
CA SER A 397 -4.09 -30.55 10.08
C SER A 397 -4.14 -29.06 9.75
N GLY A 398 -2.98 -28.46 9.49
CA GLY A 398 -2.82 -27.02 9.27
C GLY A 398 -1.92 -26.38 10.34
N PRO A 399 -2.02 -25.05 10.56
CA PRO A 399 -2.85 -24.07 9.84
C PRO A 399 -2.54 -23.99 8.33
N VAL A 400 -3.52 -23.55 7.54
CA VAL A 400 -3.44 -23.31 6.09
C VAL A 400 -4.30 -22.09 5.71
N GLY A 401 -4.17 -21.61 4.47
CA GLY A 401 -4.97 -20.53 3.91
C GLY A 401 -4.18 -19.23 3.69
N HIS A 402 -4.56 -18.48 2.65
CA HIS A 402 -3.97 -17.20 2.24
C HIS A 402 -4.77 -15.98 2.70
N PHE A 403 -5.95 -16.20 3.27
CA PHE A 403 -6.83 -15.15 3.76
C PHE A 403 -6.42 -14.73 5.17
N HIS A 404 -5.26 -14.09 5.28
CA HIS A 404 -4.71 -13.64 6.56
C HIS A 404 -4.14 -12.23 6.47
N PHE A 405 -4.09 -11.52 7.60
CA PHE A 405 -3.64 -10.12 7.66
C PHE A 405 -2.26 -9.91 7.02
N LEU A 406 -1.29 -10.78 7.34
CA LEU A 406 0.09 -10.68 6.82
C LEU A 406 0.22 -10.91 5.30
N LYS A 407 -0.83 -11.38 4.60
CA LYS A 407 -0.80 -11.48 3.14
C LYS A 407 -0.68 -10.09 2.49
N ARG A 408 -1.32 -9.11 3.13
CA ARG A 408 -1.38 -7.70 2.73
C ARG A 408 -1.53 -6.86 4.00
N PRO A 409 -0.46 -6.68 4.80
CA PRO A 409 -0.56 -5.94 6.06
C PRO A 409 -0.72 -4.46 5.74
N GLY A 410 -1.80 -3.79 6.16
CA GLY A 410 -2.10 -2.41 5.74
C GLY A 410 -2.16 -1.41 6.88
N ARG A 411 -1.81 -0.15 6.60
CA ARG A 411 -2.04 0.97 7.54
C ARG A 411 -3.53 1.32 7.71
N LYS A 412 -4.37 0.98 6.73
CA LYS A 412 -5.84 1.08 6.83
C LYS A 412 -6.48 -0.21 6.35
N VAL A 413 -7.36 -0.79 7.16
CA VAL A 413 -8.01 -2.08 6.86
C VAL A 413 -9.53 -2.00 6.98
N LEU A 414 -10.16 -2.50 5.91
CA LEU A 414 -11.53 -2.97 5.68
C LEU A 414 -11.80 -4.40 6.20
N LEU A 415 -12.45 -4.65 7.35
CA LEU A 415 -12.88 -6.00 7.73
C LEU A 415 -14.41 -6.17 7.52
N LEU A 416 -14.81 -6.94 6.51
CA LEU A 416 -16.22 -7.18 6.14
C LEU A 416 -16.60 -8.64 6.42
N GLY A 417 -17.55 -8.86 7.34
CA GLY A 417 -18.00 -10.19 7.72
C GLY A 417 -19.53 -10.35 7.68
N ALA A 418 -20.00 -11.50 7.18
CA ALA A 418 -21.42 -11.87 7.25
C ALA A 418 -21.60 -13.28 7.82
N GLY A 419 -22.42 -13.41 8.87
CA GLY A 419 -22.65 -14.68 9.56
C GLY A 419 -21.35 -15.29 10.10
N SER A 420 -21.09 -16.58 9.81
CA SER A 420 -19.85 -17.26 10.22
C SER A 420 -18.59 -16.66 9.61
N GLY A 421 -18.70 -15.85 8.55
CA GLY A 421 -17.58 -15.10 7.96
C GLY A 421 -16.92 -14.11 8.93
N MET A 422 -17.52 -13.88 10.10
CA MET A 422 -16.88 -13.17 11.21
C MET A 422 -15.69 -13.89 11.83
N THR A 423 -15.55 -15.21 11.65
CA THR A 423 -14.48 -16.00 12.26
C THR A 423 -13.07 -15.54 11.89
N PRO A 424 -12.69 -15.36 10.61
CA PRO A 424 -11.40 -14.76 10.27
C PRO A 424 -11.32 -13.28 10.67
N MET A 425 -12.43 -12.53 10.65
CA MET A 425 -12.43 -11.10 10.98
C MET A 425 -12.09 -10.86 12.46
N ILE A 426 -12.70 -11.63 13.37
CA ILE A 426 -12.42 -11.50 14.80
C ILE A 426 -11.01 -11.98 15.15
N SER A 427 -10.49 -12.99 14.44
CA SER A 427 -9.09 -13.42 14.57
C SER A 427 -8.13 -12.30 14.21
N MET A 428 -8.34 -11.63 13.07
CA MET A 428 -7.54 -10.47 12.64
C MET A 428 -7.64 -9.31 13.63
N LEU A 429 -8.84 -8.92 14.05
CA LEU A 429 -9.03 -7.82 14.99
C LEU A 429 -8.34 -8.09 16.34
N ARG A 430 -8.56 -9.27 16.94
CA ARG A 430 -7.90 -9.66 18.20
C ARG A 430 -6.38 -9.55 18.08
N TRP A 431 -5.82 -10.05 16.99
CA TRP A 431 -4.38 -10.04 16.79
C TRP A 431 -3.82 -8.63 16.58
N ILE A 432 -4.47 -7.81 15.75
CA ILE A 432 -4.09 -6.41 15.50
C ILE A 432 -4.06 -5.63 16.82
N VAL A 433 -5.08 -5.79 17.66
CA VAL A 433 -5.19 -5.12 18.96
C VAL A 433 -4.14 -5.64 19.94
N ASP A 434 -4.03 -6.97 20.11
CA ASP A 434 -3.09 -7.59 21.05
C ASP A 434 -1.62 -7.22 20.70
N GLN A 435 -1.29 -7.03 19.41
CA GLN A 435 0.06 -6.70 18.94
C GLN A 435 0.30 -5.19 18.72
N HIS A 436 -0.68 -4.33 18.99
CA HIS A 436 -0.57 -2.87 18.79
C HIS A 436 -0.14 -2.49 17.37
N VAL A 437 -0.60 -3.24 16.36
CA VAL A 437 -0.21 -3.02 14.96
C VAL A 437 -0.70 -1.64 14.53
N PRO A 438 0.14 -0.76 13.94
CA PRO A 438 -0.22 0.62 13.61
C PRO A 438 -1.15 0.70 12.39
N THR A 439 -2.40 0.27 12.58
CA THR A 439 -3.44 0.12 11.56
C THR A 439 -4.73 0.79 12.02
N ASP A 440 -5.32 1.65 11.18
CA ASP A 440 -6.71 2.11 11.32
C ASP A 440 -7.67 1.03 10.81
N VAL A 441 -8.49 0.48 11.71
CA VAL A 441 -9.42 -0.62 11.42
C VAL A 441 -10.86 -0.11 11.35
N VAL A 442 -11.53 -0.43 10.25
CA VAL A 442 -13.00 -0.42 10.18
C VAL A 442 -13.47 -1.87 10.08
N LEU A 443 -14.33 -2.29 10.99
CA LEU A 443 -14.99 -3.59 10.95
C LEU A 443 -16.48 -3.40 10.75
N HIS A 444 -17.05 -4.13 9.80
CA HIS A 444 -18.48 -4.12 9.54
C HIS A 444 -19.05 -5.54 9.47
N GLN A 445 -20.12 -5.77 10.23
CA GLN A 445 -20.82 -7.05 10.29
C GLN A 445 -22.24 -6.96 9.69
N THR A 446 -22.56 -7.85 8.77
CA THR A 446 -23.92 -8.04 8.27
C THR A 446 -24.59 -9.26 8.91
N ALA A 447 -25.78 -9.06 9.48
CA ALA A 447 -26.60 -10.14 10.06
C ALA A 447 -28.07 -10.07 9.62
N ARG A 448 -28.83 -11.12 9.92
CA ARG A 448 -30.29 -11.15 9.67
C ARG A 448 -31.04 -10.33 10.73
N SER A 449 -30.75 -10.64 11.98
CA SER A 449 -31.33 -10.05 13.17
C SER A 449 -30.24 -9.68 14.17
N ARG A 450 -30.58 -8.91 15.19
CA ARG A 450 -29.66 -8.54 16.27
C ARG A 450 -29.11 -9.77 17.01
N SER A 451 -29.95 -10.79 17.16
CA SER A 451 -29.56 -12.11 17.69
C SER A 451 -28.60 -12.89 16.78
N GLY A 452 -28.19 -12.35 15.63
CA GLY A 452 -27.17 -12.93 14.75
C GLY A 452 -25.85 -12.19 14.71
N LEU A 453 -25.67 -11.18 15.56
CA LEU A 453 -24.40 -10.47 15.70
C LEU A 453 -23.43 -11.28 16.57
N LEU A 454 -22.57 -12.06 15.92
CA LEU A 454 -21.46 -12.78 16.57
C LEU A 454 -20.41 -11.82 17.13
N PHE A 455 -19.89 -12.14 18.32
CA PHE A 455 -18.80 -11.41 19.01
C PHE A 455 -19.07 -9.93 19.29
N ALA A 456 -20.32 -9.45 19.23
CA ALA A 456 -20.63 -8.03 19.30
C ALA A 456 -20.11 -7.34 20.58
N VAL A 457 -20.28 -7.98 21.75
CA VAL A 457 -19.81 -7.46 23.04
C VAL A 457 -18.28 -7.40 23.07
N GLU A 458 -17.62 -8.48 22.65
CA GLU A 458 -16.16 -8.54 22.61
C GLU A 458 -15.56 -7.49 21.67
N MET A 459 -16.13 -7.34 20.48
CA MET A 459 -15.72 -6.35 19.50
C MET A 459 -15.81 -4.93 20.07
N ALA A 460 -16.90 -4.60 20.78
CA ALA A 460 -17.04 -3.32 21.45
C ALA A 460 -15.97 -3.09 22.53
N VAL A 461 -15.62 -4.14 23.29
CA VAL A 461 -14.53 -4.09 24.28
C VAL A 461 -13.18 -3.87 23.58
N LEU A 462 -12.87 -4.63 22.54
CA LEU A 462 -11.62 -4.50 21.77
C LEU A 462 -11.47 -3.08 21.20
N ALA A 463 -12.53 -2.51 20.63
CA ALA A 463 -12.51 -1.14 20.12
C ALA A 463 -12.24 -0.09 21.21
N ARG A 464 -12.69 -0.35 22.45
CA ARG A 464 -12.51 0.55 23.59
C ARG A 464 -11.09 0.51 24.18
N VAL A 465 -10.45 -0.65 24.18
CA VAL A 465 -9.12 -0.85 24.79
C VAL A 465 -7.97 -0.70 23.80
N ALA A 466 -8.26 -0.65 22.50
CA ALA A 466 -7.25 -0.51 21.46
C ALA A 466 -6.49 0.83 21.56
N SER A 467 -5.17 0.78 21.37
CA SER A 467 -4.31 1.96 21.23
C SER A 467 -4.33 2.58 19.83
N ILE A 468 -5.17 2.05 18.94
CA ILE A 468 -5.27 2.39 17.52
C ILE A 468 -6.74 2.71 17.19
N PRO A 469 -7.01 3.44 16.09
CA PRO A 469 -8.39 3.68 15.67
C PRO A 469 -9.08 2.37 15.28
N VAL A 470 -10.18 2.04 15.96
CA VAL A 470 -11.05 0.91 15.63
C VAL A 470 -12.50 1.42 15.57
N ARG A 471 -13.13 1.30 14.41
CA ARG A 471 -14.55 1.63 14.18
C ARG A 471 -15.32 0.37 13.86
N ILE A 472 -16.45 0.16 14.54
CA ILE A 472 -17.27 -1.04 14.40
C ILE A 472 -18.70 -0.63 14.05
N SER A 473 -19.27 -1.28 13.04
CA SER A 473 -20.64 -1.04 12.60
C SER A 473 -21.31 -2.34 12.19
N CYS A 474 -22.64 -2.33 12.11
CA CYS A 474 -23.39 -3.47 11.60
C CYS A 474 -24.66 -3.04 10.87
N ASN A 475 -25.12 -3.87 9.94
CA ASN A 475 -26.42 -3.76 9.30
C ASN A 475 -27.26 -5.03 9.49
N LEU A 476 -28.57 -4.85 9.63
CA LEU A 476 -29.53 -5.93 9.84
C LEU A 476 -30.47 -6.02 8.63
N THR A 477 -30.65 -7.23 8.10
CA THR A 477 -31.45 -7.45 6.88
C THR A 477 -32.93 -7.75 7.14
N LYS A 478 -33.32 -8.08 8.38
CA LYS A 478 -34.73 -8.31 8.77
C LYS A 478 -35.22 -7.38 9.89
N ASP A 479 -34.43 -7.16 10.92
CA ASP A 479 -34.86 -6.35 12.07
C ASP A 479 -34.86 -4.84 11.72
N ARG A 480 -35.83 -4.11 12.30
CA ARG A 480 -35.96 -2.64 12.20
C ARG A 480 -35.28 -1.89 13.36
N GLU A 481 -34.55 -2.59 14.21
CA GLU A 481 -33.96 -2.04 15.45
C GLU A 481 -32.55 -1.46 15.26
N CYS A 482 -32.07 -1.30 14.02
CA CYS A 482 -30.80 -0.63 13.73
C CYS A 482 -31.01 0.83 13.29
N ASP A 483 -29.92 1.60 13.19
CA ASP A 483 -29.94 2.89 12.50
C ASP A 483 -30.65 2.70 11.14
N PRO A 484 -31.71 3.47 10.83
CA PRO A 484 -32.41 3.37 9.55
C PRO A 484 -31.47 3.49 8.35
N ALA A 485 -30.36 4.22 8.50
CA ALA A 485 -29.35 4.39 7.46
C ALA A 485 -28.40 3.19 7.31
N LEU A 486 -28.46 2.21 8.22
CA LEU A 486 -27.74 0.95 8.17
C LEU A 486 -28.71 -0.24 8.11
N GLN A 487 -29.95 0.01 7.68
CA GLN A 487 -30.94 -1.05 7.53
C GLN A 487 -30.84 -1.71 6.15
N GLY A 488 -31.02 -3.03 6.09
CA GLY A 488 -31.04 -3.79 4.84
C GLY A 488 -29.71 -4.45 4.53
N ARG A 489 -29.47 -4.73 3.25
CA ARG A 489 -28.20 -5.34 2.78
C ARG A 489 -27.11 -4.28 2.69
N LEU A 490 -25.85 -4.71 2.72
CA LEU A 490 -24.73 -3.81 2.44
C LEU A 490 -24.80 -3.39 0.97
N ASP A 491 -24.87 -2.08 0.73
CA ASP A 491 -24.86 -1.44 -0.58
C ASP A 491 -23.86 -0.28 -0.63
N ASP A 492 -23.78 0.41 -1.76
CA ASP A 492 -22.82 1.51 -1.96
C ASP A 492 -23.04 2.68 -0.99
N GLU A 493 -24.29 2.96 -0.61
CA GLU A 493 -24.63 4.05 0.31
C GLU A 493 -24.18 3.71 1.73
N VAL A 494 -24.48 2.51 2.19
CA VAL A 494 -24.01 1.99 3.48
C VAL A 494 -22.48 1.95 3.50
N LEU A 495 -21.84 1.44 2.44
CA LEU A 495 -20.36 1.37 2.35
C LEU A 495 -19.72 2.76 2.41
N ALA A 496 -20.25 3.74 1.67
CA ALA A 496 -19.77 5.11 1.68
C ALA A 496 -19.92 5.78 3.06
N ARG A 497 -20.96 5.41 3.81
CA ARG A 497 -21.20 5.93 5.17
C ARG A 497 -20.24 5.33 6.19
N ILE A 498 -20.06 4.01 6.19
CA ILE A 498 -19.21 3.33 7.19
C ILE A 498 -17.72 3.48 6.90
N CYS A 499 -17.36 3.63 5.62
CA CYS A 499 -15.99 3.64 5.14
C CYS A 499 -15.82 4.55 3.92
N PRO A 500 -15.90 5.89 4.09
CA PRO A 500 -15.80 6.84 2.98
C PRO A 500 -14.45 6.77 2.24
N ASP A 501 -13.39 6.34 2.93
CA ASP A 501 -12.03 6.19 2.41
C ASP A 501 -11.71 4.76 1.94
N VAL A 502 -12.71 3.95 1.55
CA VAL A 502 -12.52 2.54 1.13
C VAL A 502 -11.50 2.37 0.00
N ASP A 503 -11.33 3.37 -0.87
CA ASP A 503 -10.35 3.36 -1.96
C ASP A 503 -8.90 3.32 -1.46
N GLU A 504 -8.66 3.71 -0.20
CA GLU A 504 -7.35 3.73 0.47
C GLU A 504 -7.13 2.52 1.40
N ARG A 505 -8.06 1.56 1.44
CA ARG A 505 -8.02 0.44 2.40
C ARG A 505 -7.73 -0.91 1.75
N ILE A 506 -7.11 -1.78 2.53
CA ILE A 506 -7.06 -3.22 2.23
C ILE A 506 -8.35 -3.84 2.75
N VAL A 507 -9.14 -4.46 1.88
CA VAL A 507 -10.47 -4.99 2.20
C VAL A 507 -10.43 -6.51 2.28
N PHE A 508 -10.68 -7.04 3.47
CA PHE A 508 -10.90 -8.47 3.71
C PHE A 508 -12.40 -8.73 3.80
N CYS A 509 -12.92 -9.66 2.99
CA CYS A 509 -14.34 -9.97 2.94
C CYS A 509 -14.60 -11.47 3.09
N CYS A 510 -15.44 -11.86 4.05
CA CYS A 510 -15.85 -13.25 4.22
C CYS A 510 -17.35 -13.36 4.54
N GLY A 511 -18.04 -14.27 3.84
CA GLY A 511 -19.47 -14.47 3.99
C GLY A 511 -20.09 -15.27 2.85
N PRO A 512 -21.42 -15.40 2.81
CA PRO A 512 -22.13 -16.11 1.74
C PRO A 512 -21.87 -15.51 0.35
N ASP A 513 -21.98 -16.32 -0.71
CA ASP A 513 -21.67 -15.88 -2.09
C ASP A 513 -22.43 -14.62 -2.53
N PRO A 514 -23.74 -14.46 -2.27
CA PRO A 514 -24.43 -13.22 -2.64
C PRO A 514 -23.85 -11.98 -1.95
N TYR A 515 -23.34 -12.12 -0.73
CA TYR A 515 -22.72 -11.02 0.01
C TYR A 515 -21.37 -10.65 -0.60
N ARG A 516 -20.50 -11.62 -0.84
CA ARG A 516 -19.16 -11.38 -1.41
C ARG A 516 -19.24 -10.84 -2.85
N SER A 517 -20.16 -11.38 -3.65
CA SER A 517 -20.43 -10.89 -5.01
C SER A 517 -20.92 -9.45 -5.02
N ALA A 518 -21.78 -9.06 -4.06
CA ALA A 518 -22.20 -7.67 -3.91
C ALA A 518 -21.01 -6.77 -3.56
N VAL A 519 -20.17 -7.16 -2.59
CA VAL A 519 -18.96 -6.40 -2.22
C VAL A 519 -18.01 -6.25 -3.40
N ARG A 520 -17.74 -7.31 -4.14
CA ARG A 520 -16.91 -7.26 -5.35
C ARG A 520 -17.48 -6.29 -6.38
N ALA A 521 -18.79 -6.32 -6.61
CA ALA A 521 -19.45 -5.42 -7.55
C ALA A 521 -19.36 -3.95 -7.09
N MET A 522 -19.59 -3.67 -5.81
CA MET A 522 -19.44 -2.33 -5.23
C MET A 522 -18.03 -1.79 -5.43
N LEU A 523 -17.00 -2.56 -5.04
CA LEU A 523 -15.60 -2.17 -5.18
C LEU A 523 -15.19 -2.03 -6.65
N GLY A 524 -15.64 -2.93 -7.52
CA GLY A 524 -15.32 -2.91 -8.96
C GLY A 524 -15.94 -1.73 -9.71
N ARG A 525 -17.01 -1.11 -9.18
CA ARG A 525 -17.58 0.13 -9.73
C ARG A 525 -16.77 1.38 -9.37
N ARG A 526 -15.87 1.29 -8.39
CA ARG A 526 -15.12 2.46 -7.92
C ARG A 526 -13.93 2.72 -8.82
N LYS A 527 -13.87 3.93 -9.40
CA LYS A 527 -12.81 4.38 -10.31
C LYS A 527 -11.40 4.29 -9.70
N ASN A 528 -11.35 4.41 -8.38
CA ASN A 528 -10.14 4.66 -7.60
C ASN A 528 -9.71 3.45 -6.74
N PHE A 529 -10.51 2.38 -6.70
CA PHE A 529 -10.19 1.20 -5.91
C PHE A 529 -9.23 0.28 -6.68
N ASN A 530 -8.07 -0.01 -6.10
CA ASN A 530 -7.16 -1.01 -6.65
C ASN A 530 -7.63 -2.41 -6.23
N THR A 531 -8.06 -3.21 -7.22
CA THR A 531 -8.64 -4.55 -7.04
C THR A 531 -7.70 -5.55 -6.34
N THR A 532 -6.38 -5.33 -6.39
CA THR A 532 -5.41 -6.17 -5.66
C THR A 532 -5.45 -6.00 -4.14
N ASN A 533 -6.17 -4.99 -3.64
CA ASN A 533 -6.41 -4.75 -2.22
C ASN A 533 -7.69 -5.43 -1.70
N PHE A 534 -8.44 -6.09 -2.57
CA PHE A 534 -9.59 -6.89 -2.17
C PHE A 534 -9.17 -8.35 -2.01
N LEU A 535 -9.22 -8.83 -0.77
CA LEU A 535 -9.04 -10.22 -0.41
C LEU A 535 -10.38 -10.77 0.04
N GLU A 536 -10.69 -12.00 -0.34
CA GLU A 536 -11.91 -12.66 0.10
C GLU A 536 -11.69 -14.15 0.36
N GLU A 537 -12.56 -14.75 1.17
CA GLU A 537 -12.57 -16.18 1.42
C GLU A 537 -13.99 -16.75 1.28
N SER A 538 -14.09 -17.96 0.71
CA SER A 538 -15.33 -18.73 0.61
C SER A 538 -15.32 -19.85 1.61
N PHE A 539 -16.46 -20.11 2.26
CA PHE A 539 -16.63 -21.28 3.11
C PHE A 539 -17.20 -22.51 2.41
N GLY A 540 -17.52 -22.40 1.11
CA GLY A 540 -18.07 -23.51 0.32
C GLY A 540 -19.48 -23.89 0.79
N GLY A 541 -20.50 -23.62 -0.04
CA GLY A 541 -21.88 -23.83 0.40
C GLY A 541 -22.94 -23.51 -0.64
N ALA A 542 -22.68 -23.77 -1.91
CA ALA A 542 -23.81 -23.99 -2.80
C ALA A 542 -24.47 -25.30 -2.38
N ALA A 543 -25.71 -25.23 -1.88
CA ALA A 543 -26.56 -26.40 -1.80
C ALA A 543 -26.65 -27.03 -3.20
N PRO A 544 -26.71 -28.38 -3.33
CA PRO A 544 -27.17 -28.97 -4.58
C PRO A 544 -28.50 -28.31 -4.92
N ALA A 545 -28.62 -27.72 -6.11
CA ALA A 545 -29.89 -27.23 -6.60
C ALA A 545 -30.77 -28.45 -6.93
N GLU A 546 -31.33 -29.10 -5.92
CA GLU A 546 -32.50 -29.93 -6.10
C GLU A 546 -33.70 -28.99 -6.27
N ASN A 547 -34.33 -29.09 -7.44
CA ASN A 547 -35.46 -28.28 -7.94
C ASN A 547 -35.11 -26.96 -8.64
N ALA A 548 -34.35 -27.03 -9.74
CA ALA A 548 -34.61 -26.17 -10.89
C ALA A 548 -35.35 -27.00 -11.95
N ALA A 549 -36.68 -26.93 -11.90
CA ALA A 549 -37.53 -27.41 -12.98
C ALA A 549 -37.15 -26.70 -14.30
N ALA A 550 -37.25 -27.47 -15.38
CA ALA A 550 -36.96 -27.12 -16.76
C ALA A 550 -37.26 -25.65 -17.11
N GLY A 551 -36.22 -24.91 -17.51
CA GLY A 551 -36.33 -23.52 -17.95
C GLY A 551 -35.05 -23.03 -18.60
N ALA A 552 -34.95 -23.26 -19.92
CA ALA A 552 -34.07 -22.62 -20.91
C ALA A 552 -32.72 -22.03 -20.45
N ARG A 553 -31.64 -22.77 -20.74
CA ARG A 553 -30.30 -22.17 -20.96
C ARG A 553 -29.97 -22.26 -22.45
N ALA A 554 -29.74 -21.10 -23.05
CA ALA A 554 -29.42 -20.90 -24.45
C ALA A 554 -28.03 -21.42 -24.83
N ASP A 555 -27.90 -21.75 -26.11
CA ASP A 555 -26.81 -22.45 -26.80
C ASP A 555 -25.39 -21.94 -26.55
N LEU A 556 -24.50 -22.84 -26.10
CA LEU A 556 -23.04 -22.77 -26.34
C LEU A 556 -22.44 -24.21 -26.35
N ALA A 557 -21.89 -24.59 -27.50
CA ALA A 557 -20.94 -25.67 -27.83
C ALA A 557 -21.24 -27.14 -27.42
N ALA A 558 -20.96 -28.06 -28.35
CA ALA A 558 -21.13 -29.50 -28.19
C ALA A 558 -20.27 -30.07 -27.05
N ASP A 559 -20.88 -30.44 -25.93
CA ASP A 559 -20.24 -31.21 -24.86
C ASP A 559 -19.88 -32.62 -25.39
N ALA A 560 -18.58 -32.87 -25.59
CA ALA A 560 -18.08 -34.21 -25.79
C ALA A 560 -18.18 -34.98 -24.46
N ASN A 561 -19.00 -36.02 -24.45
CA ASN A 561 -18.99 -37.02 -23.38
C ASN A 561 -17.63 -37.74 -23.39
N ILE A 562 -16.84 -37.55 -22.33
CA ILE A 562 -15.49 -38.11 -22.19
C ILE A 562 -15.47 -39.21 -21.14
N SER A 563 -14.51 -40.13 -21.26
CA SER A 563 -14.32 -41.26 -20.36
C SER A 563 -13.31 -40.94 -19.26
N ILE A 564 -13.73 -41.10 -18.01
CA ILE A 564 -12.88 -40.93 -16.83
C ILE A 564 -12.66 -42.29 -16.18
N GLY A 565 -11.43 -42.78 -16.28
CA GLY A 565 -11.01 -44.05 -15.69
C GLY A 565 -10.47 -43.91 -14.28
N PHE A 566 -10.80 -44.87 -13.42
CA PHE A 566 -10.29 -45.01 -12.05
C PHE A 566 -9.54 -46.35 -11.93
N PRO A 567 -8.27 -46.44 -12.35
CA PRO A 567 -7.55 -47.71 -12.42
C PRO A 567 -7.48 -48.48 -11.10
N GLY A 568 -7.41 -47.76 -9.97
CA GLY A 568 -7.40 -48.36 -8.63
C GLY A 568 -8.75 -48.93 -8.16
N ALA A 569 -9.84 -48.62 -8.85
CA ALA A 569 -11.19 -49.07 -8.52
C ALA A 569 -11.84 -49.92 -9.64
N ASP A 570 -11.13 -50.17 -10.74
CA ASP A 570 -11.62 -50.85 -11.96
C ASP A 570 -12.98 -50.32 -12.44
N ARG A 571 -13.11 -48.98 -12.47
CA ARG A 571 -14.32 -48.28 -12.89
C ARG A 571 -14.01 -47.22 -13.93
N SER A 572 -14.98 -46.93 -14.80
CA SER A 572 -14.97 -45.78 -15.70
C SER A 572 -16.35 -45.14 -15.75
N VAL A 573 -16.40 -43.81 -15.84
CA VAL A 573 -17.66 -43.07 -16.01
C VAL A 573 -17.57 -42.08 -17.15
N THR A 574 -18.71 -41.81 -17.77
CA THR A 574 -18.84 -40.73 -18.74
C THR A 574 -19.13 -39.42 -18.01
N ALA A 575 -18.41 -38.37 -18.37
CA ALA A 575 -18.57 -37.04 -17.77
C ALA A 575 -18.48 -35.93 -18.82
N ARG A 576 -18.88 -34.72 -18.43
CA ARG A 576 -18.70 -33.51 -19.24
C ARG A 576 -17.41 -32.80 -18.82
N THR A 577 -16.81 -32.08 -19.76
CA THR A 577 -15.64 -31.21 -19.51
C THR A 577 -15.95 -30.02 -18.60
N THR A 578 -17.24 -29.75 -18.34
CA THR A 578 -17.69 -28.71 -17.41
C THR A 578 -17.81 -29.19 -15.96
N ASP A 579 -17.85 -30.50 -15.72
CA ASP A 579 -17.98 -31.06 -14.38
C ASP A 579 -16.61 -31.15 -13.68
N THR A 580 -16.55 -30.75 -12.40
CA THR A 580 -15.31 -30.92 -11.62
C THR A 580 -15.02 -32.40 -11.38
N LEU A 581 -13.73 -32.79 -11.29
CA LEU A 581 -13.35 -34.16 -10.96
C LEU A 581 -14.00 -34.64 -9.66
N LEU A 582 -14.20 -33.76 -8.67
CA LEU A 582 -14.89 -34.11 -7.42
C LEU A 582 -16.36 -34.51 -7.66
N THR A 583 -17.07 -33.79 -8.51
CA THR A 583 -18.46 -34.15 -8.90
C THR A 583 -18.48 -35.49 -9.61
N ILE A 584 -17.54 -35.71 -10.54
CA ILE A 584 -17.43 -36.93 -11.32
C ILE A 584 -17.12 -38.14 -10.43
N ILE A 585 -16.16 -38.01 -9.50
CA ILE A 585 -15.80 -39.06 -8.53
C ILE A 585 -17.02 -39.49 -7.71
N ARG A 586 -17.78 -38.51 -7.20
CA ARG A 586 -18.99 -38.79 -6.40
C ARG A 586 -20.09 -39.44 -7.24
N ALA A 587 -20.28 -39.00 -8.48
CA ALA A 587 -21.25 -39.61 -9.40
C ALA A 587 -20.89 -41.06 -9.75
N ALA A 588 -19.58 -41.40 -9.75
CA ALA A 588 -19.09 -42.77 -9.91
C ALA A 588 -19.28 -43.67 -8.67
N GLY A 589 -19.88 -43.14 -7.59
CA GLY A 589 -20.02 -43.83 -6.31
C GLY A 589 -18.67 -44.11 -5.64
N LEU A 590 -17.67 -43.26 -5.90
CA LEU A 590 -16.34 -43.34 -5.30
C LEU A 590 -16.18 -42.21 -4.28
N GLU A 591 -15.43 -42.48 -3.22
CA GLU A 591 -15.17 -41.50 -2.17
C GLU A 591 -13.78 -40.90 -2.31
N ILE A 592 -13.71 -39.59 -2.10
CA ILE A 592 -12.46 -38.84 -1.96
C ILE A 592 -12.62 -37.84 -0.81
N ALA A 593 -11.57 -37.67 -0.02
CA ALA A 593 -11.54 -36.64 1.01
C ALA A 593 -11.83 -35.27 0.37
N SER A 594 -12.72 -34.47 0.95
CA SER A 594 -13.06 -33.15 0.40
C SER A 594 -13.44 -32.19 1.52
N GLY A 595 -12.81 -31.01 1.51
CA GLY A 595 -12.97 -29.97 2.53
C GLY A 595 -13.64 -28.71 1.98
N CYS A 596 -12.82 -27.73 1.58
CA CYS A 596 -13.29 -26.40 1.13
C CYS A 596 -14.09 -26.39 -0.19
N GLN A 597 -13.89 -27.39 -1.06
CA GLN A 597 -14.42 -27.44 -2.43
C GLN A 597 -14.15 -26.17 -3.27
N ALA A 598 -13.04 -25.49 -2.97
CA ALA A 598 -12.64 -24.23 -3.58
C ALA A 598 -11.15 -24.20 -3.96
N GLY A 599 -10.44 -25.34 -3.87
CA GLY A 599 -9.02 -25.41 -4.23
C GLY A 599 -8.03 -24.94 -3.15
N LEU A 600 -8.51 -24.62 -1.95
CA LEU A 600 -7.69 -23.99 -0.91
C LEU A 600 -7.11 -24.96 0.13
N CYS A 601 -7.77 -26.10 0.37
CA CYS A 601 -7.48 -26.94 1.53
C CYS A 601 -6.60 -28.16 1.25
N GLY A 602 -6.43 -28.56 -0.02
CA GLY A 602 -5.67 -29.74 -0.40
C GLY A 602 -6.34 -31.09 -0.13
N ALA A 603 -7.49 -31.13 0.56
CA ALA A 603 -8.12 -32.38 0.97
C ALA A 603 -8.54 -33.29 -0.21
N CYS A 604 -9.01 -32.71 -1.31
CA CYS A 604 -9.43 -33.44 -2.50
C CYS A 604 -8.30 -33.71 -3.49
N LYS A 605 -7.08 -33.89 -2.98
CA LYS A 605 -5.93 -34.21 -3.82
C LYS A 605 -6.16 -35.58 -4.49
N CYS A 606 -5.99 -35.63 -5.80
CA CYS A 606 -5.92 -36.87 -6.57
C CYS A 606 -4.80 -36.77 -7.58
N LYS A 607 -4.35 -37.90 -8.12
CA LYS A 607 -3.28 -37.94 -9.13
C LYS A 607 -3.86 -38.16 -10.51
N VAL A 608 -3.51 -37.29 -11.46
CA VAL A 608 -3.77 -37.53 -12.88
C VAL A 608 -2.66 -38.42 -13.42
N VAL A 609 -3.03 -39.61 -13.88
CA VAL A 609 -2.10 -40.59 -14.46
C VAL A 609 -1.91 -40.34 -15.95
N SER A 610 -3.00 -39.98 -16.64
CA SER A 610 -3.00 -39.61 -18.05
C SER A 610 -4.19 -38.69 -18.35
N GLY A 611 -4.08 -37.89 -19.41
CA GLY A 611 -5.10 -36.93 -19.83
C GLY A 611 -4.85 -35.51 -19.33
N GLU A 612 -5.42 -34.55 -20.05
CA GLU A 612 -5.30 -33.12 -19.73
C GLU A 612 -6.48 -32.63 -18.91
N TRP A 613 -6.25 -31.57 -18.15
CA TRP A 613 -7.27 -30.93 -17.33
C TRP A 613 -7.13 -29.41 -17.41
N THR A 614 -8.23 -28.73 -17.14
CA THR A 614 -8.29 -27.28 -17.01
C THR A 614 -8.77 -26.90 -15.62
N LEU A 615 -8.48 -25.66 -15.22
CA LEU A 615 -9.00 -25.13 -13.97
C LEU A 615 -10.49 -24.82 -14.12
N SER A 616 -11.28 -25.27 -13.14
CA SER A 616 -12.66 -24.86 -13.01
C SER A 616 -12.73 -23.33 -12.92
N PRO A 617 -13.71 -22.67 -13.58
CA PRO A 617 -13.97 -21.24 -13.41
C PRO A 617 -14.26 -20.84 -11.96
N SER A 618 -14.62 -21.82 -11.11
CA SER A 618 -14.91 -21.62 -9.68
C SER A 618 -13.67 -21.81 -8.79
N ASN A 619 -12.49 -22.09 -9.37
CA ASN A 619 -11.26 -22.22 -8.59
C ASN A 619 -10.79 -20.84 -8.09
N VAL A 620 -10.56 -20.72 -6.79
CA VAL A 620 -10.07 -19.48 -6.17
C VAL A 620 -8.54 -19.47 -5.93
N ASP A 621 -7.84 -20.57 -6.21
CA ASP A 621 -6.38 -20.67 -6.16
C ASP A 621 -5.84 -21.41 -7.40
N PRO A 622 -5.52 -20.69 -8.49
CA PRO A 622 -5.05 -21.30 -9.73
C PRO A 622 -3.71 -22.00 -9.59
N ASP A 623 -2.88 -21.60 -8.63
CA ASP A 623 -1.55 -22.18 -8.41
C ASP A 623 -1.59 -23.48 -7.60
N MET A 624 -2.78 -23.88 -7.10
CA MET A 624 -2.99 -25.00 -6.18
C MET A 624 -1.95 -25.00 -5.05
N SER A 625 -1.71 -23.83 -4.46
CA SER A 625 -0.62 -23.59 -3.53
C SER A 625 -0.67 -24.46 -2.26
N CYS A 626 -1.82 -25.09 -1.98
CA CYS A 626 -1.94 -26.08 -0.90
C CYS A 626 -1.22 -27.41 -1.20
N LEU A 627 -0.91 -27.69 -2.47
CA LEU A 627 -0.05 -28.78 -2.92
C LEU A 627 1.42 -28.34 -2.92
N PRO A 628 2.33 -29.13 -2.33
CA PRO A 628 3.77 -28.98 -2.52
C PRO A 628 4.16 -29.06 -4.00
N ASP A 629 5.24 -28.37 -4.40
CA ASP A 629 5.67 -28.33 -5.80
C ASP A 629 6.14 -29.69 -6.32
N ASP A 630 6.69 -30.55 -5.47
CA ASP A 630 7.03 -31.94 -5.78
C ASP A 630 5.77 -32.78 -6.04
N GLU A 631 4.67 -32.53 -5.32
CA GLU A 631 3.39 -33.20 -5.59
C GLU A 631 2.77 -32.71 -6.91
N LYS A 632 2.82 -31.41 -7.20
CA LYS A 632 2.37 -30.88 -8.50
C LYS A 632 3.19 -31.47 -9.64
N ALA A 633 4.52 -31.50 -9.50
CA ALA A 633 5.42 -32.10 -10.47
C ALA A 633 5.15 -33.61 -10.67
N ALA A 634 4.68 -34.30 -9.63
CA ALA A 634 4.28 -35.70 -9.69
C ALA A 634 2.86 -35.94 -10.26
N GLY A 635 2.17 -34.89 -10.75
CA GLY A 635 0.87 -34.97 -11.39
C GLY A 635 -0.32 -34.93 -10.43
N TYR A 636 -0.13 -34.49 -9.19
CA TYR A 636 -1.24 -34.29 -8.25
C TYR A 636 -1.99 -32.99 -8.54
N VAL A 637 -3.32 -33.08 -8.45
CA VAL A 637 -4.26 -31.98 -8.68
C VAL A 637 -5.34 -31.98 -7.61
N LEU A 638 -6.18 -30.93 -7.59
CA LEU A 638 -7.30 -30.81 -6.66
C LEU A 638 -8.62 -31.11 -7.38
N ALA A 639 -9.27 -32.22 -7.00
CA ALA A 639 -10.47 -32.68 -7.70
C ALA A 639 -11.61 -31.64 -7.71
N CYS A 640 -11.73 -30.78 -6.69
CA CYS A 640 -12.77 -29.74 -6.65
C CYS A 640 -12.50 -28.55 -7.58
N SER A 641 -11.28 -28.42 -8.09
CA SER A 641 -10.83 -27.25 -8.86
C SER A 641 -10.39 -27.59 -10.28
N CYS A 642 -10.37 -28.88 -10.63
CA CYS A 642 -9.98 -29.35 -11.95
C CYS A 642 -11.21 -29.91 -12.68
N CYS A 643 -11.32 -29.55 -13.96
CA CYS A 643 -12.23 -30.16 -14.90
C CYS A 643 -11.43 -30.90 -15.98
N PRO A 644 -11.88 -32.08 -16.43
CA PRO A 644 -11.20 -32.81 -17.50
C PRO A 644 -11.28 -32.04 -18.83
N ALA A 645 -10.20 -32.06 -19.62
CA ALA A 645 -10.16 -31.46 -20.97
C ALA A 645 -10.36 -32.49 -22.09
N GLY A 646 -10.33 -33.79 -21.74
CA GLY A 646 -10.48 -34.94 -22.61
C GLY A 646 -10.53 -36.23 -21.79
N ASP A 647 -10.46 -37.38 -22.45
CA ASP A 647 -10.37 -38.68 -21.77
C ASP A 647 -9.15 -38.72 -20.83
N MET A 648 -9.37 -39.18 -19.59
CA MET A 648 -8.30 -39.17 -18.58
C MET A 648 -8.40 -40.34 -17.60
N GLN A 649 -7.27 -40.66 -16.96
CA GLN A 649 -7.21 -41.61 -15.85
C GLN A 649 -6.75 -40.92 -14.58
N ILE A 650 -7.46 -41.16 -13.49
CA ILE A 650 -7.17 -40.58 -12.18
C ILE A 650 -7.06 -41.66 -11.09
N VAL A 651 -6.10 -41.46 -10.18
CA VAL A 651 -5.91 -42.29 -8.99
C VAL A 651 -6.27 -41.46 -7.77
N LEU A 652 -7.17 -41.99 -6.95
CA LEU A 652 -7.57 -41.38 -5.68
C LEU A 652 -6.43 -41.54 -4.67
N ALA A 653 -6.13 -40.49 -3.92
CA ALA A 653 -5.01 -40.43 -2.97
C ALA A 653 -5.43 -40.84 -1.56
#